data_AF-A0A922IV16-F1
#
_entry.id   AF-A0A922IV16-F1
#
_cell.length_a   1.000
_cell.length_b   1.000
_cell.length_c   1.000
_cell.angle_alpha   90.00
_cell.angle_beta   90.00
_cell.angle_gamma   90.00
#
_symmetry.space_group_name_H-M   'P 1'
#
loop_
_entity.id
_entity.type
_entity.pdbx_description
1 polymer ?
#
loop_
_entity_poly.entity_id
_entity_poly.type
_entity_poly.pdbx_seq_one_letter_code
_entity_poly.pdbx_strand_id
1 'polypeptide(L)'
;MDRRLNGPTVLSAATRLSPPQPNYHSRAVREALEHLASIDLFELCNEAEVEHCRATRDLRSCGRYVHNTLISCGHASLCEECSQRCDLCPICRIPLPKNGNRLRLRLYYECIQAGLISKRADERFQEMEDGDKQLTADVQRLYSLFDVALENNLVSLICHYITDVCMDESAVSSDPVIAFLLDEVVVKDWCKRTFRNITTELQEIYNIEVEGMRSRLSLLLKFSVQLAAICNVLEVLESSFKGTLSAQLHDLHRLQENILKTKQHMEIMMWCIRHQFLENVRSRHTDFMSWCSLVRERKSAAIKRSWPDAVNYSAEPSGQDGSLFIEDALLNLDTEQGNTEETAEELEAASLLKSGVLSILQCKIGGVAGCYPFENLRTAVDILFLCGSSDLVVAKQAILLYYLFDRHWEMPDETWRHFVEDFAATFSITRHSLLESLVFYLLDDHTDEALQEACRLIPEISGPTTHPKIAQVFLERNNPDAALMVLRWSGCDGGFQMKPVSLSEAVTAVRVRVECGLLTEAFTHQRMLCTKVKEKKLKHVPSGNASDDFEGEFRNWEKWVEILVTEICCLCIRRNLVDRMIELPWNSDEEKHIHKCLLDFTYEDPSITTGNLLVVYYLQRYRYTEAYLVDLKLKTLEQEFVSKNSVGEEVLSRMRSAIDWRGRLIVSCINFRRNYLD
;
A
#
# COMPACT_ATOMS: atom_id res chain seq x y z
N MET A 1 -33.80 55.13 33.62
CA MET A 1 -33.72 54.19 32.48
C MET A 1 -32.33 54.31 31.91
N ASP A 2 -31.74 53.14 31.63
CA ASP A 2 -30.46 52.90 30.95
C ASP A 2 -29.16 53.33 31.62
N ARG A 3 -28.06 52.56 31.59
CA ARG A 3 -27.78 51.11 31.59
C ARG A 3 -26.25 51.07 31.77
N ARG A 4 -25.76 50.43 32.83
CA ARG A 4 -24.34 50.02 32.95
C ARG A 4 -24.09 48.88 31.97
N LEU A 5 -22.88 48.77 31.41
CA LEU A 5 -22.15 47.54 30.98
C LEU A 5 -20.72 47.99 30.60
N ASN A 6 -19.74 47.84 31.49
CA ASN A 6 -18.83 46.70 31.63
C ASN A 6 -17.81 46.58 30.48
N GLY A 7 -16.55 46.90 30.80
CA GLY A 7 -15.38 46.66 29.96
C GLY A 7 -14.99 45.19 29.89
N PRO A 8 -14.08 44.83 28.97
CA PRO A 8 -13.82 43.45 28.62
C PRO A 8 -12.94 42.75 29.66
N THR A 9 -13.47 41.65 30.19
CA THR A 9 -12.76 40.67 31.00
C THR A 9 -11.73 39.96 30.12
N VAL A 10 -10.45 40.15 30.42
CA VAL A 10 -9.35 39.36 29.85
C VAL A 10 -9.43 37.95 30.44
N LEU A 11 -9.92 36.99 29.66
CA LEU A 11 -9.77 35.56 29.94
C LEU A 11 -8.31 35.18 29.70
N SER A 12 -7.55 35.09 30.79
CA SER A 12 -6.23 34.46 30.81
C SER A 12 -6.38 32.99 30.42
N ALA A 13 -5.85 32.61 29.26
CA ALA A 13 -5.70 31.23 28.85
C ALA A 13 -4.77 30.53 29.84
N ALA A 14 -5.33 29.65 30.68
CA ALA A 14 -4.54 28.80 31.55
C ALA A 14 -3.80 27.77 30.67
N THR A 15 -2.53 28.03 30.42
CA THR A 15 -1.57 27.07 29.87
C THR A 15 -1.62 25.82 30.74
N ARG A 16 -2.15 24.70 30.23
CA ARG A 16 -2.02 23.39 30.88
C ARG A 16 -0.54 23.04 30.90
N LEU A 17 0.14 23.38 32.01
CA LEU A 17 1.48 22.90 32.31
C LEU A 17 1.42 21.37 32.35
N SER A 18 2.21 20.72 31.51
CA SER A 18 2.45 19.27 31.57
C SER A 18 2.78 18.86 33.00
N PRO A 19 2.30 17.71 33.50
CA PRO A 19 2.68 17.23 34.83
C PRO A 19 4.21 17.19 34.95
N PRO A 20 4.77 17.57 36.11
CA PRO A 20 6.21 17.58 36.30
C PRO A 20 6.77 16.18 36.02
N GLN A 21 7.79 16.09 35.17
CA GLN A 21 8.40 14.80 34.86
C GLN A 21 8.97 14.16 36.14
N PRO A 22 8.81 12.83 36.31
CA PRO A 22 9.34 12.13 37.46
C PRO A 22 10.87 12.23 37.47
N ASN A 23 11.45 12.37 38.66
CA ASN A 23 12.89 12.40 38.81
C ASN A 23 13.43 10.96 38.76
N TYR A 24 13.80 10.52 37.55
CA TYR A 24 14.36 9.18 37.30
C TYR A 24 15.67 8.88 38.05
N HIS A 25 16.37 9.89 38.57
CA HIS A 25 17.54 9.70 39.42
C HIS A 25 17.18 9.47 40.89
N SER A 26 15.91 9.64 41.27
CA SER A 26 15.47 9.40 42.64
C SER A 26 15.44 7.91 42.95
N ARG A 27 15.83 7.58 44.18
CA ARG A 27 15.80 6.21 44.70
C ARG A 27 14.38 5.62 44.65
N ALA A 28 13.37 6.43 44.98
CA ALA A 28 11.97 6.01 44.99
C ALA A 28 11.47 5.57 43.61
N VAL A 29 11.82 6.29 42.53
CA VAL A 29 11.45 5.89 41.16
C VAL A 29 12.13 4.58 40.76
N ARG A 30 13.42 4.43 41.06
CA ARG A 30 14.15 3.19 40.76
C ARG A 30 13.60 1.98 41.51
N GLU A 31 13.35 2.11 42.81
CA GLU A 31 12.81 1.03 43.63
C GLU A 31 11.39 0.64 43.15
N ALA A 32 10.54 1.59 42.80
CA ALA A 32 9.20 1.31 42.26
C ALA A 32 9.25 0.60 40.90
N LEU A 33 10.16 1.01 39.99
CA LEU A 33 10.32 0.36 38.68
C LEU A 33 10.97 -1.02 38.78
N GLU A 34 11.97 -1.19 39.66
CA GLU A 34 12.57 -2.49 39.95
C GLU A 34 11.54 -3.46 40.56
N HIS A 35 10.67 -2.97 41.44
CA HIS A 35 9.56 -3.74 42.00
C HIS A 35 8.53 -4.11 40.91
N LEU A 36 8.09 -3.15 40.09
CA LEU A 36 7.18 -3.42 38.98
C LEU A 36 7.77 -4.45 38.00
N ALA A 37 9.05 -4.35 37.65
CA ALA A 37 9.69 -5.25 36.70
C ALA A 37 9.91 -6.69 37.23
N SER A 38 9.85 -6.90 38.55
CA SER A 38 10.10 -8.18 39.21
C SER A 38 8.89 -8.78 39.93
N ILE A 39 7.73 -8.13 39.84
CA ILE A 39 6.48 -8.60 40.44
C ILE A 39 6.03 -9.91 39.80
N ASP A 40 5.42 -10.79 40.60
CA ASP A 40 4.65 -11.91 40.07
C ASP A 40 3.42 -11.35 39.34
N LEU A 41 3.20 -11.79 38.10
CA LEU A 41 2.15 -11.25 37.24
C LEU A 41 0.75 -11.53 37.82
N PHE A 42 0.57 -12.62 38.57
CA PHE A 42 -0.67 -12.88 39.29
C PHE A 42 -0.89 -11.91 40.47
N GLU A 43 0.20 -11.44 41.09
CA GLU A 43 0.13 -10.43 42.15
C GLU A 43 -0.18 -9.03 41.61
N LEU A 44 0.01 -8.78 40.30
CA LEU A 44 -0.33 -7.50 39.69
C LEU A 44 -1.85 -7.20 39.75
N CYS A 45 -2.69 -8.22 39.59
CA CYS A 45 -4.14 -8.11 39.80
C CYS A 45 -4.45 -7.72 41.25
N ASN A 46 -3.78 -8.39 42.20
CA ASN A 46 -3.93 -8.11 43.63
C ASN A 46 -3.42 -6.71 43.97
N GLU A 47 -2.43 -6.15 43.26
CA GLU A 47 -1.96 -4.76 43.45
C GLU A 47 -2.91 -3.72 42.85
N ALA A 48 -3.65 -4.07 41.78
CA ALA A 48 -4.67 -3.22 41.20
C ALA A 48 -5.94 -3.13 42.08
N GLU A 49 -6.28 -4.20 42.81
CA GLU A 49 -7.51 -4.28 43.61
C GLU A 49 -7.58 -3.23 44.75
N VAL A 50 -8.72 -2.53 44.86
CA VAL A 50 -9.02 -1.55 45.89
C VAL A 50 -9.46 -2.26 47.17
N GLU A 51 -8.49 -2.50 48.04
CA GLU A 51 -8.72 -3.19 49.30
C GLU A 51 -9.20 -2.26 50.42
N HIS A 52 -10.11 -2.78 51.23
CA HIS A 52 -10.72 -2.08 52.35
C HIS A 52 -10.36 -2.74 53.68
N CYS A 53 -10.20 -1.91 54.71
CA CYS A 53 -9.82 -2.38 56.04
C CYS A 53 -10.91 -3.29 56.61
N ARG A 54 -10.55 -4.55 56.82
CA ARG A 54 -11.45 -5.60 57.33
C ARG A 54 -11.50 -5.66 58.86
N ALA A 55 -10.88 -4.69 59.54
CA ALA A 55 -10.96 -4.60 60.99
C ALA A 55 -12.39 -4.28 61.43
N THR A 56 -12.92 -5.11 62.34
CA THR A 56 -14.19 -4.86 63.01
C THR A 56 -13.97 -3.95 64.21
N ARG A 57 -14.60 -2.77 64.22
CA ARG A 57 -14.57 -1.81 65.33
C ARG A 57 -15.99 -1.65 65.86
N ASP A 58 -16.24 -2.08 67.10
CA ASP A 58 -17.49 -1.81 67.82
C ASP A 58 -18.78 -2.06 66.98
N LEU A 59 -18.87 -3.24 66.34
CA LEU A 59 -19.97 -3.69 65.46
C LEU A 59 -20.10 -2.99 64.08
N ARG A 60 -19.14 -2.14 63.69
CA ARG A 60 -19.02 -1.59 62.32
C ARG A 60 -17.66 -1.94 61.70
N SER A 61 -17.63 -2.29 60.41
CA SER A 61 -16.39 -2.46 59.66
C SER A 61 -15.67 -1.12 59.49
N CYS A 62 -14.35 -1.10 59.65
CA CYS A 62 -13.57 0.13 59.45
C CYS A 62 -13.75 0.70 58.04
N GLY A 63 -13.72 -0.16 57.02
CA GLY A 63 -14.05 0.22 55.64
C GLY A 63 -13.14 1.26 54.99
N ARG A 64 -12.01 1.65 55.62
CA ARG A 64 -11.06 2.60 55.03
C ARG A 64 -10.18 1.93 53.99
N TYR A 65 -9.77 2.67 52.96
CA TYR A 65 -8.83 2.20 51.95
C TYR A 65 -7.49 1.76 52.55
N VAL A 66 -7.01 0.62 52.06
CA VAL A 66 -5.74 0.01 52.48
C VAL A 66 -4.66 0.31 51.46
N HIS A 67 -3.69 1.12 51.89
CA HIS A 67 -2.57 1.55 51.06
C HIS A 67 -1.34 0.64 51.21
N ASN A 68 -1.32 -0.20 52.24
CA ASN A 68 -0.16 -0.97 52.64
C ASN A 68 -0.48 -2.46 52.80
N THR A 69 0.47 -3.34 52.48
CA THR A 69 0.43 -4.77 52.80
C THR A 69 1.09 -5.06 54.14
N LEU A 70 0.65 -6.12 54.81
CA LEU A 70 1.27 -6.60 56.04
C LEU A 70 2.53 -7.40 55.71
N ILE A 71 3.69 -6.99 56.22
CA ILE A 71 4.98 -7.63 55.91
C ILE A 71 5.01 -9.12 56.31
N SER A 72 4.25 -9.51 57.34
CA SER A 72 4.22 -10.88 57.83
C SER A 72 3.51 -11.88 56.91
N CYS A 73 2.63 -11.41 56.02
CA CYS A 73 1.75 -12.30 55.24
C CYS A 73 1.31 -11.77 53.88
N GLY A 74 1.78 -10.60 53.44
CA GLY A 74 1.45 -10.00 52.14
C GLY A 74 0.03 -9.39 52.03
N HIS A 75 -0.90 -9.71 52.93
CA HIS A 75 -2.29 -9.27 52.80
C HIS A 75 -2.51 -7.77 53.04
N ALA A 76 -3.23 -7.11 52.12
CA ALA A 76 -3.74 -5.74 52.24
C ALA A 76 -5.04 -5.65 53.07
N SER A 77 -5.02 -6.18 54.30
CA SER A 77 -6.26 -6.39 55.09
C SER A 77 -6.58 -5.33 56.14
N LEU A 78 -5.61 -4.47 56.48
CA LEU A 78 -5.71 -3.51 57.58
C LEU A 78 -5.17 -2.14 57.18
N CYS A 79 -5.88 -1.06 57.50
CA CYS A 79 -5.35 0.29 57.38
C CYS A 79 -4.26 0.56 58.44
N GLU A 80 -3.50 1.64 58.27
CA GLU A 80 -2.37 1.97 59.14
C GLU A 80 -2.76 2.03 60.63
N GLU A 81 -3.89 2.69 60.95
CA GLU A 81 -4.40 2.76 62.32
C GLU A 81 -4.81 1.40 62.90
N CYS A 82 -5.45 0.55 62.09
CA CYS A 82 -5.92 -0.76 62.55
C CYS A 82 -4.78 -1.77 62.67
N SER A 83 -3.74 -1.67 61.84
CA SER A 83 -2.53 -2.52 61.92
C SER A 83 -1.78 -2.41 63.25
N GLN A 84 -1.89 -1.26 63.92
CA GLN A 84 -1.31 -1.01 65.25
C GLN A 84 -2.09 -1.73 66.36
N ARG A 85 -3.39 -1.94 66.15
CA ARG A 85 -4.35 -2.42 67.17
C ARG A 85 -4.67 -3.91 67.05
N CYS A 86 -4.56 -4.46 65.85
CA CYS A 86 -4.79 -5.89 65.62
C CYS A 86 -3.50 -6.68 65.87
N ASP A 87 -3.61 -7.79 66.58
CA ASP A 87 -2.51 -8.73 66.82
C ASP A 87 -2.41 -9.82 65.73
N LEU A 88 -3.49 -10.03 64.96
CA LEU A 88 -3.60 -11.08 63.94
C LEU A 88 -4.12 -10.48 62.63
N CYS A 89 -3.68 -11.01 61.49
CA CYS A 89 -4.27 -10.70 60.19
C CYS A 89 -5.75 -11.19 60.12
N PRO A 90 -6.71 -10.34 59.70
CA PRO A 90 -8.12 -10.74 59.55
C PRO A 90 -8.36 -11.86 58.52
N ILE A 91 -7.47 -12.01 57.53
CA ILE A 91 -7.61 -12.98 56.44
C ILE A 91 -7.00 -14.33 56.84
N CYS A 92 -5.67 -14.35 57.05
CA CYS A 92 -4.92 -15.60 57.28
C CYS A 92 -4.62 -15.92 58.76
N ARG A 93 -4.98 -15.02 59.68
CA ARG A 93 -4.72 -15.15 61.14
C ARG A 93 -3.24 -15.28 61.54
N ILE A 94 -2.30 -14.96 60.63
CA ILE A 94 -0.87 -14.90 60.96
C ILE A 94 -0.62 -13.76 61.97
N PRO A 95 0.16 -14.00 63.03
CA PRO A 95 0.45 -12.98 64.05
C PRO A 95 1.29 -11.83 63.50
N LEU A 96 0.95 -10.62 63.94
CA LEU A 96 1.63 -9.39 63.55
C LEU A 96 2.81 -9.10 64.51
N PRO A 97 3.97 -8.70 63.98
CA PRO A 97 5.15 -8.44 64.81
C PRO A 97 4.90 -7.25 65.74
N LYS A 98 5.07 -7.45 67.05
CA LYS A 98 4.77 -6.42 68.06
C LYS A 98 5.68 -5.19 67.96
N ASN A 99 6.91 -5.35 67.46
CA ASN A 99 7.92 -4.28 67.29
C ASN A 99 8.47 -4.26 65.86
N GLY A 100 8.58 -3.07 65.24
CA GLY A 100 9.13 -2.84 63.89
C GLY A 100 8.12 -2.28 62.88
N ASN A 101 8.57 -2.01 61.65
CA ASN A 101 7.67 -1.70 60.53
C ASN A 101 6.80 -2.94 60.27
N ARG A 102 5.48 -2.77 60.36
CA ARG A 102 4.49 -3.84 60.11
C ARG A 102 3.96 -3.81 58.67
N LEU A 103 4.20 -2.71 57.98
CA LEU A 103 3.54 -2.34 56.74
C LEU A 103 4.57 -2.06 55.65
N ARG A 104 4.30 -2.54 54.45
CA ARG A 104 4.97 -2.18 53.21
C ARG A 104 3.98 -1.48 52.31
N LEU A 105 4.40 -0.41 51.62
CA LEU A 105 3.53 0.29 50.68
C LEU A 105 3.22 -0.62 49.49
N ARG A 106 1.98 -0.59 49.01
CA ARG A 106 1.58 -1.32 47.80
C ARG A 106 2.15 -0.69 46.55
N LEU A 107 2.41 -1.48 45.52
CA LEU A 107 3.12 -1.05 44.31
C LEU A 107 2.44 0.16 43.64
N TYR A 108 1.11 0.14 43.52
CA TYR A 108 0.35 1.27 42.96
C TYR A 108 0.63 2.59 43.73
N TYR A 109 0.69 2.54 45.06
CA TYR A 109 0.96 3.72 45.87
C TYR A 109 2.46 4.07 45.93
N GLU A 110 3.36 3.09 45.80
CA GLU A 110 4.80 3.33 45.56
C GLU A 110 4.99 4.15 44.28
N CYS A 111 4.30 3.80 43.19
CA CYS A 111 4.30 4.55 41.94
C CYS A 111 3.74 5.97 42.10
N ILE A 112 2.69 6.16 42.91
CA ILE A 112 2.17 7.51 43.24
C ILE A 112 3.20 8.32 44.04
N GLN A 113 3.85 7.71 45.04
CA GLN A 113 4.86 8.39 45.86
C GLN A 113 6.10 8.77 45.04
N ALA A 114 6.48 7.92 44.10
CA ALA A 114 7.56 8.16 43.15
C ALA A 114 7.21 9.23 42.08
N GLY A 115 5.94 9.61 41.96
CA GLY A 115 5.46 10.55 40.95
C GLY A 115 5.32 9.95 39.55
N LEU A 116 5.35 8.62 39.43
CA LEU A 116 5.09 7.88 38.20
C LEU A 116 3.59 7.90 37.86
N ILE A 117 2.72 7.89 38.88
CA ILE A 117 1.27 8.04 38.74
C ILE A 117 0.86 9.40 39.35
N SER A 118 0.03 10.15 38.63
CA SER A 118 -0.44 11.46 39.07
C SER A 118 -1.40 11.36 40.26
N LYS A 119 -1.10 12.08 41.35
CA LYS A 119 -1.97 12.17 42.55
C LYS A 119 -3.39 12.66 42.26
N ARG A 120 -3.58 13.51 41.24
CA ARG A 120 -4.90 14.00 40.81
C ARG A 120 -5.74 12.94 40.10
N ALA A 121 -5.13 11.85 39.64
CA ALA A 121 -5.88 10.70 39.17
C ALA A 121 -6.52 9.99 40.38
N ASP A 122 -5.73 9.70 41.41
CA ASP A 122 -6.17 9.01 42.64
C ASP A 122 -7.28 9.76 43.40
N GLU A 123 -7.19 11.08 43.54
CA GLU A 123 -8.21 11.91 44.22
C GLU A 123 -9.57 11.89 43.52
N ARG A 124 -9.61 11.86 42.17
CA ARG A 124 -10.86 11.80 41.40
C ARG A 124 -11.59 10.46 41.56
N PHE A 125 -10.87 9.39 41.90
CA PHE A 125 -11.46 8.07 42.12
C PHE A 125 -12.03 7.92 43.53
N GLN A 126 -11.50 8.67 44.51
CA GLN A 126 -11.98 8.63 45.90
C GLN A 126 -13.29 9.39 46.10
N GLU A 127 -13.68 10.33 45.21
CA GLU A 127 -14.89 11.15 45.33
C GLU A 127 -16.16 10.53 44.69
N MET A 128 -16.05 9.43 43.93
CA MET A 128 -17.18 8.85 43.18
C MET A 128 -17.76 7.58 43.84
N GLU A 129 -18.31 7.74 45.05
CA GLU A 129 -19.01 6.69 45.83
C GLU A 129 -20.34 6.26 45.17
N ASP A 130 -20.33 5.22 44.31
CA ASP A 130 -21.51 4.37 44.09
C ASP A 130 -21.07 2.97 43.61
N GLY A 131 -21.71 1.91 44.13
CA GLY A 131 -21.20 0.52 44.09
C GLY A 131 -20.93 -0.08 42.71
N ASP A 132 -21.59 0.41 41.66
CA ASP A 132 -21.36 0.00 40.26
C ASP A 132 -20.06 0.58 39.65
N LYS A 133 -19.37 1.50 40.34
CA LYS A 133 -18.16 2.19 39.87
C LYS A 133 -16.85 1.68 40.48
N GLN A 134 -16.92 0.74 41.44
CA GLN A 134 -15.72 0.14 42.05
C GLN A 134 -14.90 -0.66 41.03
N LEU A 135 -15.59 -1.45 40.19
CA LEU A 135 -15.02 -2.18 39.03
C LEU A 135 -14.21 -1.25 38.12
N THR A 136 -14.64 0.00 37.96
CA THR A 136 -13.95 1.00 37.14
C THR A 136 -12.63 1.45 37.77
N ALA A 137 -12.54 1.52 39.10
CA ALA A 137 -11.34 1.98 39.81
C ALA A 137 -10.22 0.92 39.78
N ASP A 138 -10.54 -0.36 39.96
CA ASP A 138 -9.58 -1.47 39.92
C ASP A 138 -8.93 -1.60 38.54
N VAL A 139 -9.76 -1.58 37.49
CA VAL A 139 -9.32 -1.59 36.09
C VAL A 139 -8.45 -0.37 35.78
N GLN A 140 -8.82 0.81 36.29
CA GLN A 140 -8.03 2.03 36.09
C GLN A 140 -6.67 2.00 36.81
N ARG A 141 -6.56 1.33 37.96
CA ARG A 141 -5.28 1.11 38.65
C ARG A 141 -4.37 0.20 37.83
N LEU A 142 -4.91 -0.89 37.30
CA LEU A 142 -4.16 -1.77 36.39
C LEU A 142 -3.70 -1.00 35.14
N TYR A 143 -4.57 -0.21 34.51
CA TYR A 143 -4.21 0.64 33.37
C TYR A 143 -3.10 1.63 33.72
N SER A 144 -3.12 2.20 34.93
CA SER A 144 -2.07 3.12 35.37
C SER A 144 -0.73 2.41 35.53
N LEU A 145 -0.72 1.15 36.00
CA LEU A 145 0.49 0.33 36.06
C LEU A 145 1.01 -0.03 34.66
N PHE A 146 0.11 -0.35 33.72
CA PHE A 146 0.47 -0.56 32.32
C PHE A 146 0.98 0.72 31.65
N ASP A 147 0.39 1.88 31.93
CA ASP A 147 0.88 3.18 31.46
C ASP A 147 2.31 3.44 31.99
N VAL A 148 2.57 3.17 33.28
CA VAL A 148 3.92 3.26 33.85
C VAL A 148 4.88 2.29 33.17
N ALA A 149 4.47 1.05 32.91
CA ALA A 149 5.30 0.07 32.21
C ALA A 149 5.62 0.53 30.77
N LEU A 150 4.61 1.00 30.04
CA LEU A 150 4.75 1.51 28.67
C LEU A 150 5.67 2.74 28.60
N GLU A 151 5.51 3.70 29.50
CA GLU A 151 6.35 4.90 29.57
C GLU A 151 7.82 4.63 29.90
N ASN A 152 8.09 3.49 30.55
CA ASN A 152 9.42 3.09 31.01
C ASN A 152 10.02 1.93 30.21
N ASN A 153 9.48 1.62 29.03
CA ASN A 153 9.94 0.54 28.16
C ASN A 153 9.92 -0.86 28.80
N LEU A 154 9.01 -1.11 29.75
CA LEU A 154 8.78 -2.40 30.39
C LEU A 154 7.62 -3.18 29.71
N VAL A 155 7.50 -3.06 28.39
CA VAL A 155 6.39 -3.61 27.59
C VAL A 155 6.32 -5.13 27.67
N SER A 156 7.47 -5.79 27.85
CA SER A 156 7.55 -7.23 28.07
C SER A 156 6.74 -7.69 29.27
N LEU A 157 6.57 -6.86 30.30
CA LEU A 157 5.69 -7.17 31.44
C LEU A 157 4.24 -7.33 31.00
N ILE A 158 3.76 -6.45 30.12
CA ILE A 158 2.38 -6.50 29.61
C ILE A 158 2.22 -7.70 28.66
N CYS A 159 3.22 -7.98 27.81
CA CYS A 159 3.24 -9.17 26.97
C CYS A 159 3.18 -10.46 27.79
N HIS A 160 3.98 -10.57 28.87
CA HIS A 160 3.96 -11.74 29.74
C HIS A 160 2.67 -11.82 30.55
N TYR A 161 2.08 -10.67 30.95
CA TYR A 161 0.77 -10.67 31.59
C TYR A 161 -0.30 -11.31 30.70
N ILE A 162 -0.28 -11.04 29.40
CA ILE A 162 -1.19 -11.71 28.44
C ILE A 162 -0.95 -13.22 28.44
N THR A 163 0.31 -13.67 28.26
CA THR A 163 0.61 -15.10 28.07
C THR A 163 0.45 -15.92 29.35
N ASP A 164 0.81 -15.35 30.50
CA ASP A 164 0.96 -16.07 31.76
C ASP A 164 -0.23 -15.88 32.68
N VAL A 165 -1.02 -14.81 32.50
CA VAL A 165 -2.21 -14.51 33.30
C VAL A 165 -3.48 -14.64 32.46
N CYS A 166 -3.59 -13.90 31.35
CA CYS A 166 -4.83 -13.89 30.56
C CYS A 166 -5.10 -15.20 29.82
N MET A 167 -4.04 -15.89 29.39
CA MET A 167 -4.16 -17.15 28.63
C MET A 167 -4.04 -18.39 29.52
N ASP A 168 -3.95 -18.24 30.84
CA ASP A 168 -3.90 -19.36 31.77
C ASP A 168 -5.31 -19.88 32.08
N GLU A 169 -5.65 -21.04 31.53
CA GLU A 169 -6.94 -21.73 31.78
C GLU A 169 -7.15 -22.10 33.26
N SER A 170 -6.09 -22.14 34.08
CA SER A 170 -6.17 -22.43 35.51
C SER A 170 -6.40 -21.20 36.39
N ALA A 171 -6.26 -20.00 35.83
CA ALA A 171 -6.44 -18.73 36.52
C ALA A 171 -7.93 -18.36 36.62
N VAL A 172 -8.62 -18.93 37.61
CA VAL A 172 -10.05 -18.64 37.87
C VAL A 172 -10.21 -18.03 39.26
N SER A 173 -10.90 -16.90 39.32
CA SER A 173 -11.29 -16.26 40.59
C SER A 173 -12.80 -16.29 40.79
N SER A 174 -13.23 -16.49 42.04
CA SER A 174 -14.63 -16.31 42.43
C SER A 174 -15.02 -14.84 42.61
N ASP A 175 -14.03 -13.95 42.66
CA ASP A 175 -14.25 -12.51 42.67
C ASP A 175 -14.48 -12.02 41.23
N PRO A 176 -15.64 -11.41 40.91
CA PRO A 176 -15.93 -10.94 39.57
C PRO A 176 -14.97 -9.84 39.08
N VAL A 177 -14.38 -9.05 39.99
CA VAL A 177 -13.39 -8.01 39.65
C VAL A 177 -12.11 -8.69 39.19
N ILE A 178 -11.56 -9.59 40.00
CA ILE A 178 -10.33 -10.30 39.66
C ILE A 178 -10.55 -11.18 38.43
N ALA A 179 -11.69 -11.84 38.29
CA ALA A 179 -12.02 -12.60 37.09
C ALA A 179 -11.99 -11.74 35.82
N PHE A 180 -12.43 -10.48 35.89
CA PHE A 180 -12.32 -9.54 34.77
C PHE A 180 -10.89 -9.04 34.53
N LEU A 181 -10.11 -8.80 35.58
CA LEU A 181 -8.69 -8.42 35.43
C LEU A 181 -7.86 -9.54 34.80
N LEU A 182 -8.23 -10.80 35.05
CA LEU A 182 -7.61 -11.96 34.43
C LEU A 182 -8.03 -12.15 32.96
N ASP A 183 -9.02 -11.42 32.45
CA ASP A 183 -9.53 -11.58 31.07
C ASP A 183 -8.75 -10.70 30.08
N GLU A 184 -8.50 -11.19 28.87
CA GLU A 184 -7.75 -10.49 27.84
C GLU A 184 -8.41 -9.18 27.35
N VAL A 185 -9.73 -9.05 27.55
CA VAL A 185 -10.50 -7.82 27.25
C VAL A 185 -9.93 -6.61 27.97
N VAL A 186 -9.38 -6.77 29.19
CA VAL A 186 -8.79 -5.66 29.94
C VAL A 186 -7.59 -5.06 29.21
N VAL A 187 -6.75 -5.91 28.59
CA VAL A 187 -5.56 -5.45 27.86
C VAL A 187 -5.95 -4.83 26.53
N LYS A 188 -6.96 -5.40 25.85
CA LYS A 188 -7.52 -4.82 24.61
C LYS A 188 -8.09 -3.42 24.85
N ASP A 189 -8.87 -3.24 25.91
CA ASP A 189 -9.48 -1.95 26.25
C ASP A 189 -8.44 -0.92 26.72
N TRP A 190 -7.39 -1.36 27.43
CA TRP A 190 -6.22 -0.53 27.70
C TRP A 190 -5.57 -0.05 26.41
N CYS A 191 -5.29 -0.94 25.44
CA CYS A 191 -4.68 -0.56 24.16
C CYS A 191 -5.53 0.49 23.43
N LYS A 192 -6.86 0.31 23.36
CA LYS A 192 -7.79 1.28 22.77
C LYS A 192 -7.74 2.64 23.46
N ARG A 193 -7.80 2.64 24.79
CA ARG A 193 -7.74 3.88 25.60
C ARG A 193 -6.42 4.62 25.38
N THR A 194 -5.31 3.90 25.44
CA THR A 194 -3.97 4.48 25.29
C THR A 194 -3.77 5.04 23.89
N PHE A 195 -4.21 4.31 22.85
CA PHE A 195 -4.21 4.81 21.48
C PHE A 195 -5.03 6.09 21.34
N ARG A 196 -6.27 6.13 21.85
CA ARG A 196 -7.12 7.33 21.80
C ARG A 196 -6.49 8.54 22.48
N ASN A 197 -5.82 8.34 23.62
CA ASN A 197 -5.10 9.41 24.32
C ASN A 197 -3.95 9.95 23.46
N ILE A 198 -3.14 9.06 22.86
CA ILE A 198 -2.05 9.45 21.94
C ILE A 198 -2.62 10.22 20.74
N THR A 199 -3.68 9.71 20.10
CA THR A 199 -4.33 10.37 18.96
C THR A 199 -4.85 11.76 19.30
N THR A 200 -5.44 11.95 20.49
CA THR A 200 -5.91 13.26 20.95
C THR A 200 -4.76 14.26 21.09
N GLU A 201 -3.66 13.84 21.72
CA GLU A 201 -2.46 14.68 21.86
C GLU A 201 -1.80 14.96 20.50
N LEU A 202 -1.76 13.98 19.60
CA LEU A 202 -1.28 14.18 18.23
C LEU A 202 -2.13 15.21 17.47
N GLN A 203 -3.45 15.15 17.62
CA GLN A 203 -4.37 16.12 17.04
C GLN A 203 -4.10 17.53 17.59
N GLU A 204 -3.85 17.68 18.89
CA GLU A 204 -3.45 18.96 19.46
C GLU A 204 -2.13 19.47 18.86
N ILE A 205 -1.11 18.60 18.72
CA ILE A 205 0.18 18.97 18.13
C ILE A 205 0.02 19.39 16.66
N TYR A 206 -0.73 18.62 15.86
CA TYR A 206 -0.90 18.86 14.43
C TYR A 206 -1.69 20.12 14.10
N ASN A 207 -2.43 20.68 15.07
CA ASN A 207 -3.17 21.94 14.91
C ASN A 207 -2.35 23.19 15.30
N ILE A 208 -1.12 23.03 15.78
CA ILE A 208 -0.20 24.13 16.11
C ILE A 208 0.61 24.53 14.85
N GLU A 209 1.21 25.72 14.85
CA GLU A 209 2.17 26.14 13.82
C GLU A 209 3.43 25.25 13.77
N VAL A 210 4.12 25.24 12.63
CA VAL A 210 5.31 24.37 12.36
C VAL A 210 6.39 24.51 13.43
N GLU A 211 6.68 25.72 13.91
CA GLU A 211 7.68 25.93 14.96
C GLU A 211 7.24 25.37 16.31
N GLY A 212 5.93 25.43 16.60
CA GLY A 212 5.35 24.77 17.76
C GLY A 212 5.41 23.24 17.66
N MET A 213 5.15 22.67 16.49
CA MET A 213 5.35 21.23 16.24
C MET A 213 6.80 20.80 16.45
N ARG A 214 7.76 21.61 15.97
CA ARG A 214 9.19 21.36 16.13
C ARG A 214 9.61 21.29 17.59
N SER A 215 9.08 22.18 18.43
CA SER A 215 9.33 22.15 19.88
C SER A 215 8.82 20.88 20.57
N ARG A 216 7.86 20.17 19.96
CA ARG A 216 7.25 18.93 20.45
C ARG A 216 7.81 17.66 19.79
N LEU A 217 8.89 17.75 19.00
CA LEU A 217 9.47 16.59 18.30
C LEU A 217 9.89 15.46 19.27
N SER A 218 10.40 15.80 20.45
CA SER A 218 10.75 14.82 21.49
C SER A 218 9.54 14.04 22.02
N LEU A 219 8.38 14.68 22.07
CA LEU A 219 7.12 14.04 22.46
C LEU A 219 6.61 13.11 21.35
N LEU A 220 6.73 13.51 20.08
CA LEU A 220 6.41 12.65 18.94
C LEU A 220 7.30 11.39 18.90
N LEU A 221 8.60 11.54 19.20
CA LEU A 221 9.50 10.39 19.38
C LEU A 221 9.04 9.45 20.49
N LYS A 222 8.58 9.99 21.64
CA LYS A 222 8.02 9.19 22.73
C LYS A 222 6.77 8.43 22.24
N PHE A 223 5.85 9.10 21.55
CA PHE A 223 4.65 8.46 20.99
C PHE A 223 4.99 7.37 19.96
N SER A 224 6.05 7.55 19.15
CA SER A 224 6.50 6.51 18.20
C SER A 224 6.88 5.21 18.90
N VAL A 225 7.67 5.32 19.98
CA VAL A 225 8.05 4.16 20.80
C VAL A 225 6.82 3.53 21.47
N GLN A 226 5.89 4.35 21.97
CA GLN A 226 4.66 3.86 22.61
C GLN A 226 3.73 3.14 21.62
N LEU A 227 3.53 3.67 20.42
CA LEU A 227 2.70 3.00 19.40
C LEU A 227 3.35 1.68 18.95
N ALA A 228 4.68 1.64 18.77
CA ALA A 228 5.39 0.40 18.46
C ALA A 228 5.25 -0.64 19.58
N ALA A 229 5.30 -0.20 20.85
CA ALA A 229 5.07 -1.05 21.99
C ALA A 229 3.64 -1.60 22.04
N ILE A 230 2.62 -0.78 21.76
CA ILE A 230 1.22 -1.23 21.70
C ILE A 230 1.03 -2.22 20.56
N CYS A 231 1.66 -2.02 19.39
CA CYS A 231 1.66 -3.02 18.31
C CYS A 231 2.19 -4.39 18.79
N ASN A 232 3.33 -4.41 19.50
CA ASN A 232 3.88 -5.67 20.04
C ASN A 232 2.91 -6.36 21.01
N VAL A 233 2.20 -5.60 21.84
CA VAL A 233 1.19 -6.15 22.76
C VAL A 233 0.01 -6.75 21.98
N LEU A 234 -0.45 -6.08 20.92
CA LEU A 234 -1.53 -6.58 20.07
C LEU A 234 -1.13 -7.82 19.27
N GLU A 235 0.11 -7.90 18.77
CA GLU A 235 0.64 -9.10 18.11
C GLU A 235 0.66 -10.32 19.05
N VAL A 236 1.05 -10.12 20.32
CA VAL A 236 1.01 -11.18 21.33
C VAL A 236 -0.43 -11.61 21.61
N LEU A 237 -1.36 -10.66 21.77
CA LEU A 237 -2.78 -10.96 21.91
C LEU A 237 -3.29 -11.78 20.72
N GLU A 238 -3.04 -11.33 19.48
CA GLU A 238 -3.47 -12.01 18.26
C GLU A 238 -2.91 -13.44 18.17
N SER A 239 -1.62 -13.62 18.43
CA SER A 239 -0.96 -14.93 18.38
C SER A 239 -1.51 -15.93 19.41
N SER A 240 -2.11 -15.43 20.48
CA SER A 240 -2.68 -16.23 21.56
C SER A 240 -4.06 -16.80 21.18
N PHE A 241 -4.79 -16.14 20.28
CA PHE A 241 -6.06 -16.64 19.74
C PHE A 241 -5.84 -17.70 18.65
N LYS A 242 -5.51 -18.94 19.04
CA LYS A 242 -5.38 -20.05 18.09
C LYS A 242 -6.72 -20.46 17.49
N GLY A 243 -7.01 -20.04 16.26
CA GLY A 243 -7.95 -20.72 15.36
C GLY A 243 -9.44 -20.35 15.50
N THR A 244 -9.79 -19.32 16.26
CA THR A 244 -11.20 -18.88 16.39
C THR A 244 -11.45 -17.68 15.48
N LEU A 245 -12.16 -17.89 14.36
CA LEU A 245 -12.73 -16.83 13.51
C LEU A 245 -13.85 -16.11 14.28
N SER A 246 -13.46 -15.30 15.26
CA SER A 246 -14.35 -14.55 16.16
C SER A 246 -14.39 -13.07 15.75
N ALA A 247 -15.55 -12.41 15.94
CA ALA A 247 -15.69 -10.97 15.79
C ALA A 247 -14.67 -10.18 16.64
N GLN A 248 -14.18 -10.77 17.74
CA GLN A 248 -13.14 -10.19 18.59
C GLN A 248 -11.79 -10.03 17.88
N LEU A 249 -11.45 -10.95 16.97
CA LEU A 249 -10.20 -10.94 16.19
C LEU A 249 -10.24 -9.82 15.13
N HIS A 250 -11.38 -9.65 14.46
CA HIS A 250 -11.59 -8.55 13.51
C HIS A 250 -11.46 -7.18 14.17
N ASP A 251 -11.99 -7.01 15.39
CA ASP A 251 -11.82 -5.77 16.15
C ASP A 251 -10.35 -5.51 16.55
N LEU A 252 -9.57 -6.57 16.81
CA LEU A 252 -8.14 -6.46 17.12
C LEU A 252 -7.34 -6.07 15.89
N HIS A 253 -7.58 -6.73 14.75
CA HIS A 253 -6.97 -6.37 13.46
C HIS A 253 -7.28 -4.92 13.07
N ARG A 254 -8.53 -4.47 13.25
CA ARG A 254 -8.90 -3.07 13.00
C ARG A 254 -8.13 -2.09 13.89
N LEU A 255 -7.96 -2.41 15.18
CA LEU A 255 -7.19 -1.57 16.10
C LEU A 255 -5.71 -1.52 15.72
N GLN A 256 -5.12 -2.67 15.41
CA GLN A 256 -3.72 -2.78 14.97
C GLN A 256 -3.49 -1.99 13.68
N GLU A 257 -4.39 -2.11 12.71
CA GLU A 257 -4.38 -1.38 11.45
C GLU A 257 -4.40 0.14 11.67
N ASN A 258 -5.28 0.64 12.55
CA ASN A 258 -5.33 2.06 12.90
C ASN A 258 -4.05 2.56 13.59
N ILE A 259 -3.50 1.78 14.52
CA ILE A 259 -2.24 2.12 15.21
C ILE A 259 -1.08 2.17 14.21
N LEU A 260 -0.98 1.19 13.30
CA LEU A 260 0.06 1.15 12.28
C LEU A 260 -0.04 2.34 11.33
N LYS A 261 -1.25 2.71 10.86
CA LYS A 261 -1.46 3.94 10.06
C LYS A 261 -1.00 5.18 10.80
N THR A 262 -1.44 5.37 12.05
CA THR A 262 -1.05 6.53 12.86
C THR A 262 0.45 6.57 13.11
N LYS A 263 1.09 5.42 13.34
CA LYS A 263 2.54 5.33 13.50
C LYS A 263 3.27 5.74 12.22
N GLN A 264 2.91 5.16 11.08
CA GLN A 264 3.51 5.48 9.78
C GLN A 264 3.31 6.95 9.42
N HIS A 265 2.10 7.47 9.59
CA HIS A 265 1.78 8.89 9.40
C HIS A 265 2.66 9.78 10.28
N MET A 266 2.78 9.46 11.56
CA MET A 266 3.60 10.22 12.50
C MET A 266 5.08 10.21 12.14
N GLU A 267 5.64 9.07 11.73
CA GLU A 267 7.05 8.97 11.32
C GLU A 267 7.35 9.88 10.12
N ILE A 268 6.46 9.89 9.13
CA ILE A 268 6.55 10.78 7.96
C ILE A 268 6.34 12.24 8.38
N MET A 269 5.37 12.52 9.24
CA MET A 269 5.11 13.86 9.79
C MET A 269 6.32 14.41 10.55
N MET A 270 7.02 13.59 11.32
CA MET A 270 8.25 13.99 12.00
C MET A 270 9.37 14.33 11.01
N TRP A 271 9.48 13.62 9.89
CA TRP A 271 10.36 14.00 8.80
C TRP A 271 9.95 15.35 8.18
N CYS A 272 8.65 15.55 7.90
CA CYS A 272 8.14 16.83 7.39
C CYS A 272 8.40 18.00 8.34
N ILE A 273 8.21 17.84 9.65
CA ILE A 273 8.47 18.87 10.66
C ILE A 273 9.95 19.24 10.69
N ARG A 274 10.85 18.24 10.62
CA ARG A 274 12.31 18.47 10.55
C ARG A 274 12.71 19.33 9.35
N HIS A 275 12.04 19.14 8.23
CA HIS A 275 12.26 19.89 6.98
C HIS A 275 11.27 21.05 6.76
N GLN A 276 10.55 21.48 7.80
CA GLN A 276 9.60 22.60 7.76
C GLN A 276 8.58 22.50 6.60
N PHE A 277 8.06 21.29 6.36
CA PHE A 277 7.13 20.96 5.28
C PHE A 277 7.59 21.38 3.87
N LEU A 278 8.89 21.60 3.69
CA LEU A 278 9.48 22.13 2.46
C LEU A 278 8.92 23.51 2.06
N GLU A 279 8.43 24.31 3.02
CA GLU A 279 7.91 25.67 2.78
C GLU A 279 9.00 26.61 2.22
N ASN A 280 10.25 26.38 2.62
CA ASN A 280 11.40 27.15 2.16
C ASN A 280 12.02 26.66 0.85
N VAL A 281 11.57 25.51 0.34
CA VAL A 281 12.07 24.94 -0.91
C VAL A 281 11.17 25.41 -2.05
N ARG A 282 11.78 26.06 -3.04
CA ARG A 282 11.05 26.54 -4.20
C ARG A 282 10.66 25.34 -5.09
N SER A 283 9.36 25.21 -5.32
CA SER A 283 8.80 24.30 -6.33
C SER A 283 9.07 24.80 -7.75
N ARG A 284 9.23 23.88 -8.71
CA ARG A 284 9.29 24.19 -10.15
C ARG A 284 7.96 24.79 -10.65
N HIS A 285 6.85 24.40 -10.03
CA HIS A 285 5.51 24.89 -10.35
C HIS A 285 5.21 26.23 -9.65
N THR A 286 4.59 27.16 -10.38
CA THR A 286 4.24 28.51 -9.90
C THR A 286 3.05 28.51 -8.93
N ASP A 287 2.03 27.71 -9.22
CA ASP A 287 0.84 27.54 -8.39
C ASP A 287 0.23 26.14 -8.59
N PHE A 288 -0.71 25.77 -7.71
CA PHE A 288 -1.35 24.46 -7.75
C PHE A 288 -2.13 24.23 -9.05
N MET A 289 -2.77 25.27 -9.60
CA MET A 289 -3.55 25.17 -10.83
C MET A 289 -2.69 24.92 -12.07
N SER A 290 -1.52 25.56 -12.15
CA SER A 290 -0.51 25.29 -13.18
C SER A 290 -0.03 23.86 -13.10
N TRP A 291 0.23 23.35 -11.88
CA TRP A 291 0.63 21.95 -11.70
C TRP A 291 -0.45 20.97 -12.17
N CYS A 292 -1.71 21.18 -11.77
CA CYS A 292 -2.85 20.40 -12.27
C CYS A 292 -2.98 20.44 -13.79
N SER A 293 -2.63 21.58 -14.43
CA SER A 293 -2.62 21.68 -15.89
C SER A 293 -1.52 20.83 -16.52
N LEU A 294 -0.31 20.84 -15.96
CA LEU A 294 0.83 20.05 -16.45
C LEU A 294 0.58 18.54 -16.30
N VAL A 295 -0.01 18.11 -15.18
CA VAL A 295 -0.40 16.70 -14.99
C VAL A 295 -1.44 16.26 -16.03
N ARG A 296 -2.46 17.09 -16.29
CA ARG A 296 -3.44 16.83 -17.35
C ARG A 296 -2.82 16.79 -18.75
N GLU A 297 -1.81 17.62 -19.00
CA GLU A 297 -1.04 17.59 -20.25
C GLU A 297 -0.24 16.29 -20.39
N ARG A 298 0.47 15.85 -19.34
CA ARG A 298 1.16 14.55 -19.30
C ARG A 298 0.20 13.40 -19.58
N LYS A 299 -0.97 13.39 -18.92
CA LYS A 299 -2.02 12.39 -19.16
C LYS A 299 -2.53 12.44 -20.61
N SER A 300 -2.79 13.63 -21.14
CA SER A 300 -3.22 13.80 -22.52
C SER A 300 -2.16 13.32 -23.52
N ALA A 301 -0.87 13.54 -23.22
CA ALA A 301 0.24 13.04 -24.02
C ALA A 301 0.33 11.51 -23.95
N ALA A 302 0.16 10.90 -22.77
CA ALA A 302 0.13 9.46 -22.56
C ALA A 302 -1.02 8.79 -23.36
N ILE A 303 -2.23 9.37 -23.32
CA ILE A 303 -3.38 8.88 -24.11
C ILE A 303 -3.11 9.01 -25.62
N LYS A 304 -2.50 10.11 -26.08
CA LYS A 304 -2.21 10.29 -27.52
C LYS A 304 -1.16 9.33 -28.06
N ARG A 305 -0.21 8.91 -27.22
CA ARG A 305 0.90 8.02 -27.61
C ARG A 305 0.62 6.54 -27.33
N SER A 306 -0.47 6.23 -26.61
CA SER A 306 -0.78 4.85 -26.22
C SER A 306 -0.95 3.98 -27.46
N TRP A 307 -0.49 2.74 -27.35
CA TRP A 307 -0.74 1.74 -28.37
C TRP A 307 -2.14 1.13 -28.12
N PRO A 308 -2.91 0.82 -29.18
CA PRO A 308 -4.21 0.18 -29.03
C PRO A 308 -4.11 -1.14 -28.25
N ASP A 309 -5.11 -1.42 -27.41
CA ASP A 309 -5.18 -2.68 -26.67
C ASP A 309 -5.44 -3.86 -27.61
N ALA A 310 -4.44 -4.74 -27.73
CA ALA A 310 -4.47 -5.91 -28.62
C ALA A 310 -5.56 -6.94 -28.23
N VAL A 311 -6.10 -6.83 -27.02
CA VAL A 311 -7.11 -7.74 -26.47
C VAL A 311 -8.54 -7.33 -26.88
N ASN A 312 -8.75 -6.07 -27.27
CA ASN A 312 -10.06 -5.46 -27.51
C ASN A 312 -10.17 -4.82 -28.91
N TYR A 313 -9.99 -5.60 -29.97
CA TYR A 313 -10.31 -5.14 -31.33
C TYR A 313 -11.82 -4.92 -31.58
N SER A 314 -12.70 -5.19 -30.59
CA SER A 314 -14.16 -5.16 -30.75
C SER A 314 -14.91 -4.29 -29.72
N ALA A 315 -14.23 -3.64 -28.78
CA ALA A 315 -14.87 -2.77 -27.78
C ALA A 315 -14.40 -1.33 -27.99
N GLU A 316 -15.30 -0.36 -27.81
CA GLU A 316 -14.93 1.06 -27.74
C GLU A 316 -13.80 1.24 -26.70
N PRO A 317 -12.84 2.16 -26.93
CA PRO A 317 -11.75 2.40 -26.00
C PRO A 317 -12.34 2.73 -24.64
N SER A 318 -12.24 1.79 -23.69
CA SER A 318 -12.42 2.11 -22.29
C SER A 318 -11.42 3.21 -21.97
N GLY A 319 -11.85 4.31 -21.33
CA GLY A 319 -11.02 5.49 -21.05
C GLY A 319 -9.79 5.27 -20.15
N GLN A 320 -9.25 4.06 -20.09
CA GLN A 320 -8.02 3.63 -19.43
C GLN A 320 -6.80 3.61 -20.37
N ASP A 321 -6.95 3.84 -21.68
CA ASP A 321 -5.82 3.85 -22.62
C ASP A 321 -4.80 4.94 -22.25
N GLY A 322 -3.55 4.55 -21.96
CA GLY A 322 -2.46 5.47 -21.61
C GLY A 322 -2.52 5.99 -20.16
N SER A 323 -2.47 5.09 -19.17
CA SER A 323 -2.33 5.46 -17.75
C SER A 323 -0.92 5.94 -17.40
N LEU A 324 -0.83 6.86 -16.44
CA LEU A 324 0.44 7.28 -15.84
C LEU A 324 0.87 6.28 -14.75
N PHE A 325 2.17 6.20 -14.42
CA PHE A 325 2.64 5.37 -13.30
C PHE A 325 2.02 5.83 -11.97
N ILE A 326 1.88 7.14 -11.77
CA ILE A 326 1.24 7.67 -10.56
C ILE A 326 -0.25 7.30 -10.45
N GLU A 327 -0.97 7.21 -11.57
CA GLU A 327 -2.38 6.80 -11.59
C GLU A 327 -2.52 5.33 -11.22
N ASP A 328 -1.70 4.45 -11.80
CA ASP A 328 -1.68 3.03 -11.47
C ASP A 328 -1.31 2.80 -10.00
N ALA A 329 -0.33 3.55 -9.49
CA ALA A 329 0.09 3.46 -8.10
C ALA A 329 -1.03 3.87 -7.13
N LEU A 330 -1.77 4.93 -7.43
CA LEU A 330 -2.91 5.38 -6.61
C LEU A 330 -4.12 4.44 -6.72
N LEU A 331 -4.41 3.92 -7.92
CA LEU A 331 -5.44 2.90 -8.13
C LEU A 331 -5.20 1.67 -7.25
N ASN A 332 -3.95 1.21 -7.17
CA ASN A 332 -3.57 0.07 -6.33
C ASN A 332 -3.74 0.34 -4.83
N LEU A 333 -3.67 1.60 -4.38
CA LEU A 333 -3.99 1.97 -2.99
C LEU A 333 -5.51 1.96 -2.70
N ASP A 334 -6.33 2.26 -3.70
CA ASP A 334 -7.80 2.38 -3.58
C ASP A 334 -8.54 1.04 -3.74
N THR A 335 -7.95 0.04 -4.40
CA THR A 335 -8.60 -1.26 -4.71
C THR A 335 -9.06 -2.07 -3.49
N GLU A 336 -8.56 -1.78 -2.29
CA GLU A 336 -9.01 -2.44 -1.05
C GLU A 336 -10.18 -1.75 -0.34
N GLN A 337 -10.60 -0.54 -0.76
CA GLN A 337 -11.71 0.19 -0.14
C GLN A 337 -13.11 -0.29 -0.59
N GLY A 338 -13.19 -1.34 -1.42
CA GLY A 338 -14.41 -1.68 -2.16
C GLY A 338 -15.57 -2.31 -1.37
N ASN A 339 -15.41 -2.74 -0.11
CA ASN A 339 -16.40 -3.62 0.54
C ASN A 339 -16.67 -3.42 2.04
N THR A 340 -16.27 -2.31 2.67
CA THR A 340 -16.57 -2.08 4.09
C THR A 340 -17.49 -0.88 4.26
N GLU A 341 -18.73 -1.13 4.70
CA GLU A 341 -19.65 -0.10 5.17
C GLU A 341 -18.93 0.73 6.25
N GLU A 342 -18.68 2.00 5.93
CA GLU A 342 -18.11 3.04 6.79
C GLU A 342 -18.88 3.11 8.11
N THR A 343 -18.36 2.43 9.14
CA THR A 343 -18.88 2.51 10.50
C THR A 343 -18.05 3.50 11.30
N ALA A 344 -18.70 4.16 12.27
CA ALA A 344 -18.24 5.32 13.05
C ALA A 344 -16.90 5.16 13.83
N GLU A 345 -16.13 4.10 13.62
CA GLU A 345 -14.84 3.84 14.27
C GLU A 345 -13.64 3.95 13.31
N GLU A 346 -13.83 4.05 11.98
CA GLU A 346 -12.80 4.59 11.05
C GLU A 346 -12.46 6.06 11.36
N LEU A 347 -13.27 6.70 12.22
CA LEU A 347 -13.13 8.08 12.68
C LEU A 347 -11.93 8.32 13.61
N GLU A 348 -11.35 7.29 14.26
CA GLU A 348 -10.26 7.51 15.22
C GLU A 348 -8.93 7.90 14.55
N ALA A 349 -8.53 7.27 13.44
CA ALA A 349 -7.37 7.72 12.66
C ALA A 349 -7.70 8.94 11.77
N ALA A 350 -8.95 9.02 11.29
CA ALA A 350 -9.43 10.14 10.48
C ALA A 350 -9.51 11.47 11.26
N SER A 351 -9.54 11.46 12.59
CA SER A 351 -9.50 12.69 13.40
C SER A 351 -8.19 13.48 13.26
N LEU A 352 -7.12 12.82 12.80
CA LEU A 352 -5.82 13.44 12.52
C LEU A 352 -5.78 14.18 11.18
N LEU A 353 -6.80 13.99 10.32
CA LEU A 353 -6.92 14.70 9.06
C LEU A 353 -7.20 16.18 9.29
N LYS A 354 -6.51 17.05 8.54
CA LYS A 354 -6.79 18.49 8.57
C LYS A 354 -8.18 18.75 7.98
N SER A 355 -8.96 19.60 8.66
CA SER A 355 -10.31 20.01 8.24
C SER A 355 -10.29 20.56 6.80
N GLY A 356 -10.83 19.78 5.86
CA GLY A 356 -10.80 20.05 4.41
C GLY A 356 -10.45 18.82 3.56
N VAL A 357 -9.61 17.90 4.07
CA VAL A 357 -9.17 16.69 3.33
C VAL A 357 -10.30 15.68 3.15
N LEU A 358 -11.22 15.59 4.11
CA LEU A 358 -12.42 14.73 4.02
C LEU A 358 -13.33 15.10 2.84
N SER A 359 -13.41 16.39 2.48
CA SER A 359 -14.19 16.85 1.33
C SER A 359 -13.50 16.54 0.00
N ILE A 360 -12.16 16.43 -0.02
CA ILE A 360 -11.37 16.04 -1.19
C ILE A 360 -11.53 14.54 -1.45
N LEU A 361 -11.49 13.72 -0.38
CA LEU A 361 -11.73 12.28 -0.44
C LEU A 361 -13.17 11.92 -0.88
N GLN A 362 -14.17 12.70 -0.42
CA GLN A 362 -15.57 12.54 -0.86
C GLN A 362 -15.84 13.07 -2.27
N CYS A 363 -15.01 13.99 -2.79
CA CYS A 363 -15.08 14.45 -4.17
C CYS A 363 -14.51 13.40 -5.13
N LYS A 364 -15.11 12.20 -5.16
CA LYS A 364 -15.06 11.28 -6.32
C LYS A 364 -15.89 11.84 -7.48
N ILE A 365 -15.70 13.12 -7.81
CA ILE A 365 -16.37 13.76 -8.95
C ILE A 365 -15.45 13.62 -10.15
N GLY A 366 -15.74 12.62 -10.99
CA GLY A 366 -15.31 12.64 -12.39
C GLY A 366 -14.59 11.43 -12.95
N GLY A 367 -14.66 10.24 -12.34
CA GLY A 367 -14.21 8.99 -12.99
C GLY A 367 -12.72 8.92 -13.36
N VAL A 368 -11.90 9.87 -12.89
CA VAL A 368 -10.43 9.81 -12.93
C VAL A 368 -9.99 9.35 -11.56
N ALA A 369 -9.43 8.16 -11.49
CA ALA A 369 -8.83 7.65 -10.28
C ALA A 369 -7.60 8.48 -9.88
N GLY A 370 -7.51 8.84 -8.61
CA GLY A 370 -6.35 9.49 -7.99
C GLY A 370 -6.51 11.00 -7.70
N CYS A 371 -6.40 11.38 -6.42
CA CYS A 371 -6.36 12.78 -5.94
C CYS A 371 -5.03 13.50 -6.26
N TYR A 372 -4.40 13.22 -7.40
CA TYR A 372 -3.10 13.79 -7.80
C TYR A 372 -3.27 14.91 -8.83
N PRO A 373 -2.54 16.04 -8.72
CA PRO A 373 -1.47 16.33 -7.75
C PRO A 373 -1.99 16.70 -6.34
N PHE A 374 -1.18 16.43 -5.32
CA PHE A 374 -1.47 16.87 -3.95
C PHE A 374 -1.12 18.35 -3.77
N GLU A 375 -2.01 19.12 -3.13
CA GLU A 375 -1.85 20.57 -2.98
C GLU A 375 -0.57 20.96 -2.23
N ASN A 376 -0.28 20.27 -1.13
CA ASN A 376 0.88 20.51 -0.30
C ASN A 376 1.36 19.21 0.36
N LEU A 377 2.57 19.25 0.93
CA LEU A 377 3.19 18.05 1.52
C LEU A 377 2.35 17.49 2.67
N ARG A 378 1.72 18.34 3.48
CA ARG A 378 0.85 17.89 4.57
C ARG A 378 -0.35 17.10 4.04
N THR A 379 -1.03 17.61 3.01
CA THR A 379 -2.15 16.92 2.36
C THR A 379 -1.70 15.60 1.74
N ALA A 380 -0.53 15.54 1.11
CA ALA A 380 0.02 14.31 0.56
C ALA A 380 0.22 13.24 1.65
N VAL A 381 0.82 13.62 2.79
CA VAL A 381 1.08 12.71 3.90
C VAL A 381 -0.21 12.25 4.58
N ASP A 382 -1.14 13.18 4.80
CA ASP A 382 -2.45 12.88 5.37
C ASP A 382 -3.22 11.86 4.50
N ILE A 383 -3.30 12.08 3.19
CA ILE A 383 -4.00 11.17 2.27
C ILE A 383 -3.28 9.83 2.17
N LEU A 384 -1.96 9.81 1.95
CA LEU A 384 -1.24 8.57 1.69
C LEU A 384 -1.15 7.66 2.91
N PHE A 385 -0.96 8.20 4.12
CA PHE A 385 -0.65 7.39 5.30
C PHE A 385 -1.83 7.19 6.26
N LEU A 386 -2.88 8.01 6.18
CA LEU A 386 -4.11 7.77 6.95
C LEU A 386 -5.19 7.04 6.13
N CYS A 387 -5.14 7.08 4.80
CA CYS A 387 -6.04 6.32 3.93
C CYS A 387 -5.38 5.03 3.39
N GLY A 388 -6.21 4.06 3.01
CA GLY A 388 -5.76 2.76 2.50
C GLY A 388 -5.13 1.86 3.57
N SER A 389 -4.70 0.65 3.19
CA SER A 389 -4.10 -0.34 4.10
C SER A 389 -2.73 0.09 4.64
N SER A 390 -2.39 -0.30 5.88
CA SER A 390 -1.09 -0.07 6.49
C SER A 390 0.02 -0.95 5.89
N ASP A 391 -0.31 -2.02 5.17
CA ASP A 391 0.66 -2.93 4.56
C ASP A 391 1.40 -2.34 3.34
N LEU A 392 0.81 -1.31 2.72
CA LEU A 392 1.30 -0.71 1.47
C LEU A 392 2.35 0.40 1.71
N VAL A 393 3.11 0.36 2.80
CA VAL A 393 4.06 1.41 3.21
C VAL A 393 5.07 1.73 2.10
N VAL A 394 5.62 0.69 1.46
CA VAL A 394 6.63 0.87 0.40
C VAL A 394 6.03 1.59 -0.80
N ALA A 395 4.80 1.25 -1.18
CA ALA A 395 4.09 1.93 -2.26
C ALA A 395 3.76 3.39 -1.89
N LYS A 396 3.29 3.63 -0.66
CA LYS A 396 3.01 4.98 -0.13
C LYS A 396 4.26 5.87 -0.13
N GLN A 397 5.41 5.32 0.29
CA GLN A 397 6.71 5.99 0.25
C GLN A 397 7.18 6.28 -1.18
N ALA A 398 6.99 5.34 -2.11
CA ALA A 398 7.33 5.53 -3.52
C ALA A 398 6.46 6.63 -4.18
N ILE A 399 5.16 6.69 -3.85
CA ILE A 399 4.26 7.76 -4.30
C ILE A 399 4.69 9.11 -3.72
N LEU A 400 5.10 9.16 -2.46
CA LEU A 400 5.63 10.40 -1.87
C LEU A 400 6.94 10.82 -2.52
N LEU A 401 7.83 9.88 -2.85
CA LEU A 401 9.04 10.16 -3.64
C LEU A 401 8.72 10.70 -5.03
N TYR A 402 7.75 10.10 -5.73
CA TYR A 402 7.25 10.62 -7.00
C TYR A 402 6.79 12.07 -6.87
N TYR A 403 6.00 12.39 -5.83
CA TYR A 403 5.57 13.75 -5.52
C TYR A 403 6.76 14.71 -5.29
N LEU A 404 7.79 14.27 -4.57
CA LEU A 404 8.99 15.06 -4.33
C LEU A 404 9.78 15.32 -5.62
N PHE A 405 9.92 14.31 -6.48
CA PHE A 405 10.55 14.47 -7.79
C PHE A 405 9.75 15.42 -8.68
N ASP A 406 8.41 15.28 -8.73
CA ASP A 406 7.59 16.15 -9.58
C ASP A 406 7.73 17.63 -9.21
N ARG A 407 7.78 17.95 -7.92
CA ARG A 407 7.93 19.34 -7.47
C ARG A 407 9.29 19.96 -7.74
N HIS A 408 10.36 19.17 -7.87
CA HIS A 408 11.74 19.69 -7.84
C HIS A 408 12.60 19.27 -9.02
N TRP A 409 12.13 18.38 -9.88
CA TRP A 409 12.81 18.04 -11.12
C TRP A 409 13.09 19.31 -11.95
N GLU A 410 14.27 19.39 -12.57
CA GLU A 410 14.85 20.57 -13.24
C GLU A 410 15.38 21.70 -12.33
N MET A 411 15.13 21.65 -11.01
CA MET A 411 15.76 22.58 -10.08
C MET A 411 17.23 22.19 -9.84
N PRO A 412 18.13 23.14 -9.50
CA PRO A 412 19.52 22.84 -9.22
C PRO A 412 19.66 21.81 -8.09
N ASP A 413 20.54 20.82 -8.28
CA ASP A 413 20.71 19.68 -7.36
C ASP A 413 20.95 20.12 -5.91
N GLU A 414 21.65 21.22 -5.70
CA GLU A 414 21.97 21.78 -4.38
C GLU A 414 20.71 22.14 -3.59
N THR A 415 19.61 22.43 -4.29
CA THR A 415 18.38 22.93 -3.66
C THR A 415 17.48 21.81 -3.14
N TRP A 416 17.52 20.59 -3.72
CA TRP A 416 16.53 19.57 -3.40
C TRP A 416 17.07 18.17 -3.14
N ARG A 417 18.25 17.82 -3.67
CA ARG A 417 18.79 16.47 -3.55
C ARG A 417 19.02 16.04 -2.10
N HIS A 418 19.47 16.96 -1.25
CA HIS A 418 19.81 16.68 0.15
C HIS A 418 18.62 16.17 0.98
N PHE A 419 17.39 16.68 0.77
CA PHE A 419 16.24 16.20 1.52
C PHE A 419 15.70 14.88 0.97
N VAL A 420 15.85 14.62 -0.33
CA VAL A 420 15.49 13.32 -0.92
C VAL A 420 16.46 12.23 -0.42
N GLU A 421 17.75 12.55 -0.32
CA GLU A 421 18.75 11.66 0.27
C GLU A 421 18.49 11.44 1.77
N ASP A 422 18.13 12.48 2.52
CA ASP A 422 17.74 12.35 3.94
C ASP A 422 16.44 11.53 4.11
N PHE A 423 15.46 11.67 3.21
CA PHE A 423 14.26 10.84 3.19
C PHE A 423 14.62 9.38 2.97
N ALA A 424 15.45 9.09 1.95
CA ALA A 424 15.90 7.73 1.67
C ALA A 424 16.70 7.13 2.85
N ALA A 425 17.56 7.92 3.50
CA ALA A 425 18.30 7.49 4.68
C ALA A 425 17.39 7.26 5.89
N THR A 426 16.42 8.14 6.14
CA THR A 426 15.46 8.04 7.26
C THR A 426 14.61 6.78 7.15
N PHE A 427 14.12 6.46 5.95
CA PHE A 427 13.19 5.35 5.71
C PHE A 427 13.88 4.10 5.14
N SER A 428 15.22 4.05 5.16
CA SER A 428 16.03 2.92 4.66
C SER A 428 15.71 2.51 3.21
N ILE A 429 15.41 3.49 2.36
CA ILE A 429 15.11 3.27 0.94
C ILE A 429 16.42 3.03 0.20
N THR A 430 16.48 1.92 -0.53
CA THR A 430 17.68 1.57 -1.30
C THR A 430 17.89 2.56 -2.46
N ARG A 431 19.15 2.74 -2.87
CA ARG A 431 19.48 3.54 -4.07
C ARG A 431 18.71 3.04 -5.30
N HIS A 432 18.54 1.72 -5.43
CA HIS A 432 17.81 1.13 -6.55
C HIS A 432 16.35 1.59 -6.58
N SER A 433 15.61 1.47 -5.46
CA SER A 433 14.21 1.89 -5.34
C SER A 433 14.02 3.41 -5.52
N LEU A 434 15.00 4.20 -5.07
CA LEU A 434 15.01 5.64 -5.27
C LEU A 434 15.11 6.01 -6.75
N LEU A 435 16.06 5.40 -7.47
CA LEU A 435 16.24 5.61 -8.91
C LEU A 435 15.06 5.07 -9.72
N GLU A 436 14.48 3.94 -9.31
CA GLU A 436 13.29 3.38 -9.94
C GLU A 436 12.09 4.34 -9.81
N SER A 437 11.88 4.92 -8.62
CA SER A 437 10.83 5.93 -8.39
C SER A 437 11.06 7.20 -9.23
N LEU A 438 12.31 7.62 -9.41
CA LEU A 438 12.66 8.72 -10.31
C LEU A 438 12.35 8.36 -11.77
N VAL A 439 12.68 7.15 -12.22
CA VAL A 439 12.39 6.70 -13.59
C VAL A 439 10.88 6.66 -13.85
N PHE A 440 10.05 6.24 -12.90
CA PHE A 440 8.59 6.31 -13.04
C PHE A 440 8.11 7.74 -13.30
N TYR A 441 8.65 8.71 -12.56
CA TYR A 441 8.37 10.12 -12.80
C TYR A 441 8.83 10.60 -14.18
N LEU A 442 10.08 10.30 -14.55
CA LEU A 442 10.66 10.75 -15.83
C LEU A 442 9.92 10.18 -17.05
N LEU A 443 9.37 8.96 -16.94
CA LEU A 443 8.60 8.34 -18.01
C LEU A 443 7.17 8.88 -18.14
N ASP A 444 6.60 9.35 -17.03
CA ASP A 444 5.33 10.08 -17.01
C ASP A 444 5.49 11.52 -17.55
N ASP A 445 6.63 12.17 -17.33
CA ASP A 445 6.93 13.47 -17.93
C ASP A 445 7.13 13.35 -19.45
N HIS A 446 6.43 14.18 -20.23
CA HIS A 446 6.36 14.07 -21.68
C HIS A 446 7.53 14.74 -22.42
N THR A 447 8.44 15.42 -21.71
CA THR A 447 9.59 16.16 -22.28
C THR A 447 10.73 15.25 -22.78
N ASP A 448 11.45 15.66 -23.82
CA ASP A 448 12.55 14.86 -24.38
C ASP A 448 13.74 14.76 -23.41
N GLU A 449 13.95 15.78 -22.59
CA GLU A 449 14.98 15.82 -21.54
C GLU A 449 14.74 14.72 -20.50
N ALA A 450 13.49 14.53 -20.07
CA ALA A 450 13.14 13.47 -19.12
C ALA A 450 13.35 12.07 -19.73
N LEU A 451 13.05 11.89 -21.02
CA LEU A 451 13.29 10.64 -21.72
C LEU A 451 14.79 10.32 -21.82
N GLN A 452 15.62 11.33 -22.12
CA GLN A 452 17.07 11.15 -22.20
C GLN A 452 17.66 10.77 -20.84
N GLU A 453 17.22 11.41 -19.76
CA GLU A 453 17.69 11.06 -18.42
C GLU A 453 17.22 9.66 -18.01
N ALA A 454 15.95 9.31 -18.27
CA ALA A 454 15.45 7.97 -18.02
C ALA A 454 16.35 6.93 -18.70
N CYS A 455 16.70 7.12 -19.98
CA CYS A 455 17.60 6.23 -20.72
C CYS A 455 18.98 6.06 -20.05
N ARG A 456 19.52 7.09 -19.41
CA ARG A 456 20.81 7.01 -18.69
C ARG A 456 20.72 6.19 -17.42
N LEU A 457 19.57 6.22 -16.74
CA LEU A 457 19.35 5.55 -15.45
C LEU A 457 18.91 4.08 -15.58
N ILE A 458 18.33 3.68 -16.72
CA ILE A 458 17.89 2.30 -16.96
C ILE A 458 18.94 1.21 -16.66
N PRO A 459 20.22 1.35 -17.04
CA PRO A 459 21.23 0.34 -16.74
C PRO A 459 21.45 0.10 -15.23
N GLU A 460 21.19 1.10 -14.38
CA GLU A 460 21.33 0.99 -12.92
C GLU A 460 20.13 0.30 -12.25
N ILE A 461 18.94 0.41 -12.84
CA ILE A 461 17.68 -0.10 -12.27
C ILE A 461 17.18 -1.40 -12.91
N SER A 462 17.74 -1.80 -14.05
CA SER A 462 17.23 -2.97 -14.76
C SER A 462 17.65 -4.27 -14.08
N GLY A 463 16.68 -5.16 -13.88
CA GLY A 463 16.86 -6.47 -13.28
C GLY A 463 15.57 -7.31 -13.29
N PRO A 464 15.58 -8.51 -12.69
CA PRO A 464 14.45 -9.45 -12.74
C PRO A 464 13.14 -8.96 -12.09
N THR A 465 13.19 -7.83 -11.40
CA THR A 465 12.06 -7.19 -10.70
C THR A 465 11.62 -5.89 -11.37
N THR A 466 12.21 -5.51 -12.51
CA THR A 466 11.87 -4.28 -13.22
C THR A 466 10.41 -4.30 -13.67
N HIS A 467 9.74 -3.17 -13.43
CA HIS A 467 8.32 -3.02 -13.77
C HIS A 467 8.08 -3.12 -15.29
N PRO A 468 7.17 -4.00 -15.77
CA PRO A 468 6.98 -4.26 -17.20
C PRO A 468 6.54 -3.04 -18.01
N LYS A 469 5.73 -2.16 -17.40
CA LYS A 469 5.27 -0.89 -18.01
C LYS A 469 6.41 0.04 -18.43
N ILE A 470 7.62 -0.09 -17.87
CA ILE A 470 8.79 0.70 -18.28
C ILE A 470 9.08 0.49 -19.78
N ALA A 471 9.12 -0.78 -20.23
CA ALA A 471 9.38 -1.10 -21.64
C ALA A 471 8.24 -0.61 -22.55
N GLN A 472 7.00 -0.68 -22.07
CA GLN A 472 5.83 -0.16 -22.79
C GLN A 472 5.93 1.35 -23.00
N VAL A 473 6.25 2.11 -21.95
CA VAL A 473 6.31 3.58 -22.06
C VAL A 473 7.48 4.05 -22.93
N PHE A 474 8.63 3.35 -22.92
CA PHE A 474 9.71 3.64 -23.88
C PHE A 474 9.28 3.40 -25.33
N LEU A 475 8.53 2.32 -25.58
CA LEU A 475 7.98 2.04 -26.91
C LEU A 475 6.98 3.13 -27.35
N GLU A 476 6.06 3.53 -26.46
CA GLU A 476 5.12 4.64 -26.68
C GLU A 476 5.83 5.97 -26.96
N ARG A 477 7.02 6.16 -26.38
CA ARG A 477 7.89 7.34 -26.60
C ARG A 477 8.76 7.26 -27.85
N ASN A 478 8.49 6.30 -28.75
CA ASN A 478 9.28 6.06 -29.96
C ASN A 478 10.76 5.75 -29.70
N ASN A 479 11.08 5.14 -28.56
CA ASN A 479 12.44 4.66 -28.26
C ASN A 479 12.45 3.13 -28.07
N PRO A 480 12.32 2.35 -29.16
CA PRO A 480 12.26 0.90 -29.09
C PRO A 480 13.60 0.28 -28.67
N ASP A 481 14.72 0.94 -28.94
CA ASP A 481 16.05 0.46 -28.54
C ASP A 481 16.22 0.42 -27.01
N ALA A 482 15.81 1.49 -26.31
CA ALA A 482 15.81 1.51 -24.85
C ALA A 482 14.84 0.48 -24.27
N ALA A 483 13.64 0.35 -24.86
CA ALA A 483 12.66 -0.67 -24.46
C ALA A 483 13.23 -2.10 -24.61
N LEU A 484 13.96 -2.37 -25.69
CA LEU A 484 14.60 -3.67 -25.92
C LEU A 484 15.70 -3.95 -24.89
N MET A 485 16.46 -2.93 -24.50
CA MET A 485 17.48 -3.07 -23.44
C MET A 485 16.84 -3.43 -22.10
N VAL A 486 15.72 -2.79 -21.74
CA VAL A 486 14.94 -3.13 -20.53
C VAL A 486 14.49 -4.60 -20.56
N LEU A 487 13.95 -5.07 -21.69
CA LEU A 487 13.50 -6.46 -21.84
C LEU A 487 14.66 -7.47 -21.72
N ARG A 488 15.82 -7.15 -22.27
CA ARG A 488 17.01 -8.00 -22.17
C ARG A 488 17.57 -8.06 -20.75
N TRP A 489 17.63 -6.91 -20.07
CA TRP A 489 18.17 -6.81 -18.71
C TRP A 489 17.21 -7.30 -17.63
N SER A 490 15.91 -7.31 -17.88
CA SER A 490 14.94 -7.94 -16.97
C SER A 490 15.07 -9.47 -16.91
N GLY A 491 15.87 -10.07 -17.80
CA GLY A 491 16.05 -11.52 -17.87
C GLY A 491 14.83 -12.27 -18.42
N CYS A 492 13.78 -11.54 -18.82
CA CYS A 492 12.59 -12.09 -19.48
C CYS A 492 12.90 -12.65 -20.88
N ASP A 493 14.08 -12.40 -21.45
CA ASP A 493 14.46 -12.95 -22.76
C ASP A 493 15.08 -14.36 -22.67
N GLY A 494 15.40 -14.84 -21.46
CA GLY A 494 16.09 -16.11 -21.21
C GLY A 494 15.16 -17.33 -21.21
N GLY A 495 15.37 -18.26 -22.14
CA GLY A 495 14.53 -19.46 -22.34
C GLY A 495 14.32 -20.38 -21.13
N PHE A 496 15.15 -20.34 -20.09
CA PHE A 496 15.20 -21.38 -19.05
C PHE A 496 14.41 -21.10 -17.76
N GLN A 497 14.11 -19.84 -17.41
CA GLN A 497 13.32 -19.48 -16.21
C GLN A 497 12.53 -18.18 -16.47
N MET A 498 11.51 -18.24 -17.31
CA MET A 498 10.58 -17.11 -17.45
C MET A 498 9.50 -17.20 -16.38
N LYS A 499 9.32 -16.12 -15.62
CA LYS A 499 8.15 -15.84 -14.79
C LYS A 499 6.86 -15.95 -15.62
N PRO A 500 5.68 -16.17 -15.01
CA PRO A 500 4.42 -16.01 -15.73
C PRO A 500 4.34 -14.57 -16.27
N VAL A 501 4.43 -14.44 -17.60
CA VAL A 501 4.31 -13.18 -18.32
C VAL A 501 2.83 -12.96 -18.62
N SER A 502 2.33 -11.75 -18.35
CA SER A 502 0.96 -11.36 -18.72
C SER A 502 0.83 -11.26 -20.26
N LEU A 503 -0.39 -11.38 -20.79
CA LEU A 503 -0.58 -11.24 -22.24
C LEU A 503 -0.14 -9.85 -22.74
N SER A 504 -0.37 -8.80 -21.95
CA SER A 504 0.04 -7.43 -22.26
C SER A 504 1.56 -7.27 -22.36
N GLU A 505 2.31 -7.87 -21.43
CA GLU A 505 3.78 -7.90 -21.49
C GLU A 505 4.30 -8.63 -22.73
N ALA A 506 3.69 -9.76 -23.09
CA ALA A 506 4.06 -10.53 -24.27
C ALA A 506 3.83 -9.74 -25.57
N VAL A 507 2.72 -9.00 -25.66
CA VAL A 507 2.40 -8.11 -26.78
C VAL A 507 3.43 -6.98 -26.87
N THR A 508 3.75 -6.33 -25.75
CA THR A 508 4.76 -5.26 -25.69
C THR A 508 6.13 -5.78 -26.15
N ALA A 509 6.53 -6.96 -25.69
CA ALA A 509 7.80 -7.58 -26.06
C ALA A 509 7.89 -7.94 -27.56
N VAL A 510 6.75 -8.28 -28.20
CA VAL A 510 6.67 -8.46 -29.65
C VAL A 510 6.74 -7.12 -30.38
N ARG A 511 5.97 -6.12 -29.92
CA ARG A 511 5.96 -4.77 -30.52
C ARG A 511 7.36 -4.16 -30.54
N VAL A 512 8.06 -4.19 -29.41
CA VAL A 512 9.44 -3.69 -29.30
C VAL A 512 10.37 -4.35 -30.32
N ARG A 513 10.34 -5.68 -30.46
CA ARG A 513 11.21 -6.41 -31.39
C ARG A 513 10.94 -6.08 -32.85
N VAL A 514 9.67 -6.00 -33.24
CA VAL A 514 9.31 -5.65 -34.63
C VAL A 514 9.71 -4.20 -34.93
N GLU A 515 9.52 -3.29 -33.97
CA GLU A 515 9.93 -1.88 -34.08
C GLU A 515 11.46 -1.70 -34.14
N CYS A 516 12.24 -2.56 -33.48
CA CYS A 516 13.70 -2.64 -33.65
C CYS A 516 14.13 -3.35 -34.96
N GLY A 517 13.20 -3.80 -35.81
CA GLY A 517 13.51 -4.54 -37.04
C GLY A 517 13.95 -5.99 -36.83
N LEU A 518 13.78 -6.54 -35.62
CA LEU A 518 14.18 -7.89 -35.22
C LEU A 518 13.03 -8.89 -35.42
N LEU A 519 12.54 -8.99 -36.65
CA LEU A 519 11.35 -9.79 -36.99
C LEU A 519 11.51 -11.28 -36.68
N THR A 520 12.69 -11.85 -36.96
CA THR A 520 13.00 -13.25 -36.61
C THR A 520 12.98 -13.46 -35.10
N GLU A 521 13.47 -12.49 -34.32
CA GLU A 521 13.45 -12.57 -32.86
C GLU A 521 12.00 -12.53 -32.34
N ALA A 522 11.18 -11.61 -32.85
CA ALA A 522 9.75 -11.51 -32.52
C ALA A 522 9.00 -12.83 -32.79
N PHE A 523 9.28 -13.45 -33.95
CA PHE A 523 8.73 -14.75 -34.33
C PHE A 523 9.16 -15.87 -33.37
N THR A 524 10.46 -15.97 -33.07
CA THR A 524 10.95 -16.99 -32.13
C THR A 524 10.41 -16.81 -30.73
N HIS A 525 10.26 -15.56 -30.28
CA HIS A 525 9.71 -15.20 -28.98
C HIS A 525 8.23 -15.60 -28.87
N GLN A 526 7.40 -15.25 -29.87
CA GLN A 526 6.00 -15.65 -29.93
C GLN A 526 5.84 -17.17 -29.84
N ARG A 527 6.60 -17.94 -30.64
CA ARG A 527 6.53 -19.41 -30.61
C ARG A 527 6.95 -20.02 -29.28
N MET A 528 8.00 -19.49 -28.69
CA MET A 528 8.49 -19.94 -27.39
C MET A 528 7.43 -19.72 -26.31
N LEU A 529 6.78 -18.55 -26.28
CA LEU A 529 5.69 -18.25 -25.34
C LEU A 529 4.49 -19.17 -25.56
N CYS A 530 4.00 -19.30 -26.79
CA CYS A 530 2.85 -20.15 -27.11
C CYS A 530 3.11 -21.63 -26.77
N THR A 531 4.34 -22.12 -26.98
CA THR A 531 4.74 -23.49 -26.61
C THR A 531 4.73 -23.67 -25.09
N LYS A 532 5.26 -22.71 -24.33
CA LYS A 532 5.25 -22.75 -22.86
C LYS A 532 3.83 -22.72 -22.28
N VAL A 533 2.94 -21.88 -22.82
CA VAL A 533 1.53 -21.83 -22.40
C VAL A 533 0.84 -23.17 -22.70
N LYS A 534 1.13 -23.77 -23.87
CA LYS A 534 0.63 -25.10 -24.24
C LYS A 534 1.15 -26.21 -23.31
N GLU A 535 2.42 -26.16 -22.91
CA GLU A 535 3.01 -27.12 -21.95
C GLU A 535 2.46 -26.97 -20.54
N LYS A 536 2.23 -25.74 -20.06
CA LYS A 536 1.64 -25.50 -18.73
C LYS A 536 0.21 -26.04 -18.64
N LYS A 537 -0.58 -25.93 -19.72
CA LYS A 537 -1.92 -26.54 -19.82
C LYS A 537 -1.88 -28.06 -19.71
N LEU A 538 -0.84 -28.72 -20.22
CA LEU A 538 -0.68 -30.18 -20.16
C LEU A 538 -0.25 -30.69 -18.78
N LYS A 539 0.38 -29.84 -17.95
CA LYS A 539 0.86 -30.20 -16.60
C LYS A 539 -0.18 -29.98 -15.51
N HIS A 540 -1.13 -29.06 -15.67
CA HIS A 540 -2.26 -28.90 -14.76
C HIS A 540 -3.39 -29.90 -15.06
N VAL A 541 -3.35 -31.06 -14.40
CA VAL A 541 -4.55 -31.88 -14.17
C VAL A 541 -5.48 -31.07 -13.24
N PRO A 542 -6.80 -31.01 -13.47
CA PRO A 542 -7.70 -30.23 -12.64
C PRO A 542 -7.89 -30.92 -11.28
N SER A 543 -7.03 -30.66 -10.31
CA SER A 543 -7.33 -30.89 -8.91
C SER A 543 -8.07 -29.67 -8.38
N GLY A 544 -9.38 -29.81 -8.17
CA GLY A 544 -10.18 -28.76 -7.56
C GLY A 544 -9.64 -28.46 -6.16
N ASN A 545 -9.23 -27.21 -5.94
CA ASN A 545 -9.52 -26.40 -4.75
C ASN A 545 -8.88 -25.01 -4.87
N ALA A 546 -9.72 -24.01 -4.59
CA ALA A 546 -9.45 -22.64 -4.11
C ALA A 546 -8.79 -21.61 -5.04
N SER A 547 -9.57 -20.54 -5.25
CA SER A 547 -9.31 -19.16 -5.68
C SER A 547 -7.90 -18.75 -6.13
N ASP A 548 -7.81 -18.28 -7.37
CA ASP A 548 -7.02 -17.11 -7.75
C ASP A 548 -7.59 -16.52 -9.05
N ASP A 549 -7.94 -15.23 -9.03
CA ASP A 549 -8.51 -14.47 -10.17
C ASP A 549 -7.56 -14.34 -11.38
N PHE A 550 -6.34 -14.89 -11.30
CA PHE A 550 -5.37 -14.97 -12.39
C PHE A 550 -5.61 -16.14 -13.37
N GLU A 551 -6.60 -17.00 -13.13
CA GLU A 551 -6.82 -18.23 -13.93
C GLU A 551 -7.51 -18.03 -15.30
N GLY A 552 -7.97 -16.82 -15.63
CA GLY A 552 -8.68 -16.56 -16.88
C GLY A 552 -7.80 -16.49 -18.13
N GLU A 553 -6.60 -15.88 -18.02
CA GLU A 553 -5.76 -15.54 -19.18
C GLU A 553 -4.99 -16.73 -19.78
N PHE A 554 -4.68 -17.73 -18.97
CA PHE A 554 -3.88 -18.90 -19.39
C PHE A 554 -4.69 -20.01 -20.06
N ARG A 555 -6.04 -19.95 -20.03
CA ARG A 555 -6.89 -21.07 -20.50
C ARG A 555 -6.95 -21.21 -22.03
N ASN A 556 -6.57 -20.17 -22.80
CA ASN A 556 -6.73 -20.19 -24.25
C ASN A 556 -5.45 -19.87 -25.04
N TRP A 557 -4.55 -20.86 -25.18
CA TRP A 557 -3.34 -20.75 -26.01
C TRP A 557 -3.64 -20.30 -27.45
N GLU A 558 -4.81 -20.63 -27.99
CA GLU A 558 -5.25 -20.22 -29.33
C GLU A 558 -5.44 -18.71 -29.40
N LYS A 559 -5.97 -18.09 -28.32
CA LYS A 559 -6.10 -16.64 -28.19
C LYS A 559 -4.74 -15.95 -28.13
N TRP A 560 -3.74 -16.56 -27.48
CA TRP A 560 -2.36 -16.04 -27.47
C TRP A 560 -1.73 -16.07 -28.87
N VAL A 561 -1.90 -17.17 -29.60
CA VAL A 561 -1.43 -17.27 -30.99
C VAL A 561 -2.14 -16.25 -31.87
N GLU A 562 -3.47 -16.12 -31.75
CA GLU A 562 -4.25 -15.14 -32.50
C GLU A 562 -3.73 -13.71 -32.29
N ILE A 563 -3.60 -13.29 -31.03
CA ILE A 563 -3.22 -11.92 -30.69
C ILE A 563 -1.77 -11.64 -31.12
N LEU A 564 -0.82 -12.49 -30.75
CA LEU A 564 0.60 -12.24 -31.04
C LEU A 564 0.91 -12.29 -32.54
N VAL A 565 0.32 -13.23 -33.29
CA VAL A 565 0.51 -13.32 -34.74
C VAL A 565 -0.14 -12.14 -35.45
N THR A 566 -1.36 -11.76 -35.03
CA THR A 566 -2.06 -10.59 -35.59
C THR A 566 -1.27 -9.31 -35.35
N GLU A 567 -0.72 -9.10 -34.15
CA GLU A 567 0.13 -7.96 -33.84
C GLU A 567 1.39 -7.91 -34.72
N ILE A 568 2.10 -9.04 -34.90
CA ILE A 568 3.25 -9.11 -35.83
C ILE A 568 2.82 -8.70 -37.24
N CYS A 569 1.68 -9.23 -37.73
CA CYS A 569 1.18 -8.91 -39.06
C CYS A 569 0.85 -7.42 -39.21
N CYS A 570 0.06 -6.85 -38.30
CA CYS A 570 -0.32 -5.44 -38.32
C CYS A 570 0.91 -4.52 -38.33
N LEU A 571 1.90 -4.81 -37.48
CA LEU A 571 3.16 -4.06 -37.41
C LEU A 571 3.98 -4.17 -38.69
N CYS A 572 4.10 -5.38 -39.25
CA CYS A 572 4.83 -5.60 -40.50
C CYS A 572 4.16 -4.88 -41.68
N ILE A 573 2.83 -4.84 -41.73
CA ILE A 573 2.07 -4.09 -42.75
C ILE A 573 2.37 -2.59 -42.59
N ARG A 574 2.23 -2.04 -41.38
CA ARG A 574 2.49 -0.62 -41.09
C ARG A 574 3.93 -0.20 -41.42
N ARG A 575 4.91 -1.08 -41.22
CA ARG A 575 6.33 -0.83 -41.47
C ARG A 575 6.82 -1.27 -42.87
N ASN A 576 5.93 -1.77 -43.74
CA ASN A 576 6.26 -2.32 -45.06
C ASN A 576 7.31 -3.46 -45.02
N LEU A 577 7.21 -4.36 -44.04
CA LEU A 577 8.06 -5.53 -43.83
C LEU A 577 7.35 -6.86 -44.17
N VAL A 578 6.23 -6.80 -44.89
CA VAL A 578 5.38 -7.97 -45.20
C VAL A 578 6.12 -9.00 -46.05
N ASP A 579 7.01 -8.55 -46.94
CA ASP A 579 7.89 -9.40 -47.76
C ASP A 579 8.77 -10.33 -46.91
N ARG A 580 9.37 -9.82 -45.83
CA ARG A 580 10.18 -10.61 -44.89
C ARG A 580 9.32 -11.47 -43.98
N MET A 581 8.13 -10.98 -43.63
CA MET A 581 7.19 -11.72 -42.78
C MET A 581 6.68 -12.99 -43.47
N ILE A 582 6.36 -12.94 -44.76
CA ILE A 582 5.84 -14.09 -45.51
C ILE A 582 6.87 -15.21 -45.71
N GLU A 583 8.17 -14.90 -45.61
CA GLU A 583 9.28 -15.86 -45.70
C GLU A 583 9.45 -16.70 -44.43
N LEU A 584 8.90 -16.27 -43.29
CA LEU A 584 9.03 -17.01 -42.02
C LEU A 584 8.30 -18.37 -42.08
N PRO A 585 8.78 -19.38 -41.33
CA PRO A 585 8.24 -20.74 -41.39
C PRO A 585 6.98 -20.90 -40.51
N TRP A 586 5.90 -20.20 -40.86
CA TRP A 586 4.59 -20.27 -40.19
C TRP A 586 3.93 -21.65 -40.26
N ASN A 587 3.28 -22.08 -39.18
CA ASN A 587 2.52 -23.34 -39.13
C ASN A 587 1.03 -23.09 -39.46
N SER A 588 0.23 -24.16 -39.55
CA SER A 588 -1.19 -24.05 -39.90
C SER A 588 -2.03 -23.25 -38.89
N ASP A 589 -1.66 -23.30 -37.60
CA ASP A 589 -2.37 -22.60 -36.54
C ASP A 589 -2.11 -21.09 -36.58
N GLU A 590 -0.92 -20.68 -37.00
CA GLU A 590 -0.52 -19.28 -37.18
C GLU A 590 -1.01 -18.73 -38.53
N GLU A 591 -0.91 -19.53 -39.60
CA GLU A 591 -1.24 -19.13 -40.98
C GLU A 591 -2.67 -18.60 -41.12
N LYS A 592 -3.63 -19.20 -40.40
CA LYS A 592 -5.04 -18.74 -40.44
C LYS A 592 -5.19 -17.27 -40.04
N HIS A 593 -4.37 -16.80 -39.10
CA HIS A 593 -4.38 -15.41 -38.62
C HIS A 593 -3.66 -14.48 -39.60
N ILE A 594 -2.59 -14.94 -40.24
CA ILE A 594 -1.89 -14.21 -41.30
C ILE A 594 -2.81 -14.01 -42.51
N HIS A 595 -3.48 -15.07 -42.95
CA HIS A 595 -4.44 -15.02 -44.05
C HIS A 595 -5.56 -14.02 -43.76
N LYS A 596 -6.16 -14.11 -42.55
CA LYS A 596 -7.19 -13.19 -42.09
C LYS A 596 -6.68 -11.75 -42.09
N CYS A 597 -5.57 -11.47 -41.42
CA CYS A 597 -5.01 -10.13 -41.30
C CYS A 597 -4.68 -9.50 -42.67
N LEU A 598 -3.95 -10.21 -43.54
CA LEU A 598 -3.59 -9.69 -44.87
C LEU A 598 -4.83 -9.43 -45.75
N LEU A 599 -5.86 -10.27 -45.64
CA LEU A 599 -7.12 -10.04 -46.35
C LEU A 599 -7.90 -8.86 -45.77
N ASP A 600 -8.04 -8.76 -44.45
CA ASP A 600 -8.78 -7.70 -43.78
C ASP A 600 -8.21 -6.32 -44.15
N PHE A 601 -6.88 -6.14 -44.14
CA PHE A 601 -6.23 -4.92 -44.64
C PHE A 601 -6.50 -4.66 -46.14
N THR A 602 -6.66 -5.72 -46.93
CA THR A 602 -6.98 -5.57 -48.35
C THR A 602 -8.47 -5.24 -48.57
N TYR A 603 -9.36 -5.61 -47.65
CA TYR A 603 -10.75 -5.17 -47.65
C TYR A 603 -10.88 -3.66 -47.35
N GLU A 604 -10.03 -3.14 -46.45
CA GLU A 604 -9.99 -1.70 -46.13
C GLU A 604 -9.44 -0.87 -47.30
N ASP A 605 -8.31 -1.27 -47.88
CA ASP A 605 -7.71 -0.62 -49.05
C ASP A 605 -7.12 -1.65 -50.05
N PRO A 606 -7.88 -1.99 -51.11
CA PRO A 606 -7.43 -2.89 -52.16
C PRO A 606 -6.25 -2.36 -53.00
N SER A 607 -5.85 -1.10 -52.84
CA SER A 607 -4.75 -0.52 -53.60
C SER A 607 -3.36 -0.86 -53.03
N ILE A 608 -3.31 -1.39 -51.80
CA ILE A 608 -2.08 -1.78 -51.11
C ILE A 608 -1.59 -3.13 -51.64
N THR A 609 -0.26 -3.34 -51.65
CA THR A 609 0.38 -4.58 -52.11
C THR A 609 0.18 -5.78 -51.19
N THR A 610 -0.45 -5.61 -50.02
CA THR A 610 -0.69 -6.64 -49.01
C THR A 610 -1.40 -7.88 -49.58
N GLY A 611 -2.46 -7.69 -50.36
CA GLY A 611 -3.18 -8.79 -51.01
C GLY A 611 -2.32 -9.53 -52.04
N ASN A 612 -1.48 -8.81 -52.79
CA ASN A 612 -0.55 -9.43 -53.75
C ASN A 612 0.47 -10.33 -53.03
N LEU A 613 0.98 -9.87 -51.89
CA LEU A 613 1.93 -10.64 -51.08
C LEU A 613 1.29 -11.88 -50.45
N LEU A 614 -0.02 -11.88 -50.17
CA LEU A 614 -0.73 -13.09 -49.76
C LEU A 614 -0.76 -14.16 -50.88
N VAL A 615 -0.90 -13.76 -52.14
CA VAL A 615 -0.79 -14.70 -53.27
C VAL A 615 0.64 -15.24 -53.38
N VAL A 616 1.64 -14.37 -53.23
CA VAL A 616 3.06 -14.78 -53.23
C VAL A 616 3.36 -15.76 -52.11
N TYR A 617 2.81 -15.54 -50.90
CA TYR A 617 2.96 -16.44 -49.74
C TYR A 617 2.56 -17.89 -50.06
N TYR A 618 1.44 -18.08 -50.76
CA TYR A 618 0.96 -19.41 -51.16
C TYR A 618 1.80 -20.02 -52.29
N LEU A 619 2.23 -19.19 -53.25
CA LEU A 619 3.06 -19.66 -54.36
C LEU A 619 4.45 -20.11 -53.89
N GLN A 620 5.08 -19.38 -52.96
CA GLN A 620 6.35 -19.78 -52.34
C GLN A 620 6.27 -21.14 -51.61
N ARG A 621 5.07 -21.53 -51.18
CA ARG A 621 4.80 -22.80 -50.49
C ARG A 621 4.22 -23.88 -51.41
N TYR A 622 4.25 -23.68 -52.73
CA TYR A 622 3.73 -24.61 -53.74
C TYR A 622 2.21 -24.90 -53.63
N ARG A 623 1.46 -24.01 -52.97
CA ARG A 623 0.00 -24.13 -52.73
C ARG A 623 -0.78 -23.34 -53.79
N TYR A 624 -0.72 -23.85 -55.03
CA TYR A 624 -1.25 -23.16 -56.20
C TYR A 624 -2.77 -22.98 -56.22
N THR A 625 -3.52 -23.92 -55.63
CA THR A 625 -4.99 -23.85 -55.59
C THR A 625 -5.42 -22.69 -54.69
N GLU A 626 -4.80 -22.54 -53.53
CA GLU A 626 -5.08 -21.48 -52.57
C GLU A 626 -4.66 -20.11 -53.11
N ALA A 627 -3.49 -20.02 -53.77
CA ALA A 627 -3.08 -18.81 -54.48
C ALA A 627 -4.11 -18.36 -55.55
N TYR A 628 -4.68 -19.31 -56.30
CA TYR A 628 -5.72 -19.01 -57.29
C TYR A 628 -7.03 -18.54 -56.63
N LEU A 629 -7.47 -19.19 -55.55
CA LEU A 629 -8.68 -18.80 -54.82
C LEU A 629 -8.55 -17.39 -54.20
N VAL A 630 -7.39 -17.06 -53.64
CA VAL A 630 -7.10 -15.72 -53.13
C VAL A 630 -7.12 -14.70 -54.25
N ASP A 631 -6.47 -14.95 -55.39
CA ASP A 631 -6.49 -14.03 -56.55
C ASP A 631 -7.91 -13.76 -57.07
N LEU A 632 -8.76 -14.78 -57.14
CA LEU A 632 -10.16 -14.60 -57.53
C LEU A 632 -10.89 -13.65 -56.56
N LYS A 633 -10.69 -13.86 -55.24
CA LYS A 633 -11.27 -13.03 -54.19
C LYS A 633 -10.78 -11.58 -54.27
N LEU A 634 -9.48 -11.38 -54.50
CA LEU A 634 -8.87 -10.05 -54.66
C LEU A 634 -9.43 -9.31 -55.88
N LYS A 635 -9.56 -10.00 -57.03
CA LYS A 635 -10.15 -9.42 -58.25
C LYS A 635 -11.57 -8.92 -58.03
N THR A 636 -12.38 -9.65 -57.28
CA THR A 636 -13.74 -9.22 -56.92
C THR A 636 -13.69 -7.93 -56.09
N LEU A 637 -12.84 -7.86 -55.07
CA LEU A 637 -12.70 -6.67 -54.21
C LEU A 637 -12.18 -5.45 -54.97
N GLU A 638 -11.18 -5.63 -55.83
CA GLU A 638 -10.62 -4.56 -56.65
C GLU A 638 -11.67 -4.02 -57.65
N GLN A 639 -12.48 -4.90 -58.26
CA GLN A 639 -13.57 -4.48 -59.15
C GLN A 639 -14.67 -3.71 -58.41
N GLU A 640 -15.05 -4.18 -57.21
CA GLU A 640 -16.00 -3.48 -56.36
C GLU A 640 -15.48 -2.10 -55.95
N PHE A 641 -14.21 -1.99 -55.54
CA PHE A 641 -13.58 -0.74 -55.16
C PHE A 641 -13.54 0.28 -56.31
N VAL A 642 -13.16 -0.16 -57.51
CA VAL A 642 -13.11 0.69 -58.72
C VAL A 642 -14.51 1.18 -59.13
N SER A 643 -15.55 0.39 -58.87
CA SER A 643 -16.94 0.77 -59.20
C SER A 643 -17.59 1.71 -58.19
N LYS A 644 -17.18 1.67 -56.91
CA LYS A 644 -17.80 2.43 -55.81
C LYS A 644 -17.10 3.75 -55.49
N ASN A 645 -15.81 3.89 -55.77
CA ASN A 645 -15.00 5.05 -55.35
C ASN A 645 -14.47 5.86 -56.54
N SER A 646 -14.39 7.19 -56.40
CA SER A 646 -13.69 8.06 -57.37
C SER A 646 -12.19 7.99 -57.13
N VAL A 647 -11.54 6.98 -57.70
CA VAL A 647 -10.11 6.70 -57.53
C VAL A 647 -9.27 7.49 -58.55
N GLY A 648 -8.14 8.07 -58.12
CA GLY A 648 -7.21 8.78 -59.02
C GLY A 648 -6.59 7.86 -60.08
N GLU A 649 -6.31 8.40 -61.27
CA GLU A 649 -5.81 7.65 -62.43
C GLU A 649 -4.47 6.93 -62.17
N GLU A 650 -3.62 7.50 -61.31
CA GLU A 650 -2.34 6.89 -60.88
C GLU A 650 -2.53 5.65 -60.00
N VAL A 651 -3.57 5.62 -59.15
CA VAL A 651 -3.88 4.45 -58.32
C VAL A 651 -4.47 3.35 -59.20
N LEU A 652 -5.35 3.70 -60.14
CA LEU A 652 -5.94 2.76 -61.10
C LEU A 652 -4.89 2.10 -62.01
N SER A 653 -3.90 2.87 -62.47
CA SER A 653 -2.82 2.32 -63.31
C SER A 653 -1.93 1.33 -62.53
N ARG A 654 -1.58 1.65 -61.28
CA ARG A 654 -0.85 0.75 -60.38
C ARG A 654 -1.63 -0.53 -60.09
N MET A 655 -2.93 -0.41 -59.76
CA MET A 655 -3.79 -1.57 -59.51
C MET A 655 -3.90 -2.47 -60.74
N ARG A 656 -4.14 -1.91 -61.94
CA ARG A 656 -4.20 -2.71 -63.18
C ARG A 656 -2.89 -3.43 -63.48
N SER A 657 -1.76 -2.76 -63.27
CA SER A 657 -0.43 -3.37 -63.43
C SER A 657 -0.22 -4.52 -62.45
N ALA A 658 -0.60 -4.34 -61.18
CA ALA A 658 -0.51 -5.38 -60.16
C ALA A 658 -1.41 -6.59 -60.46
N ILE A 659 -2.65 -6.36 -60.91
CA ILE A 659 -3.60 -7.42 -61.31
C ILE A 659 -3.05 -8.24 -62.48
N ASP A 660 -2.54 -7.56 -63.51
CA ASP A 660 -2.00 -8.22 -64.69
C ASP A 660 -0.71 -9.00 -64.38
N TRP A 661 0.16 -8.43 -63.54
CA TRP A 661 1.36 -9.13 -63.05
C TRP A 661 1.00 -10.36 -62.22
N ARG A 662 0.08 -10.24 -61.25
CA ARG A 662 -0.40 -11.33 -60.39
C ARG A 662 -1.06 -12.44 -61.21
N GLY A 663 -1.90 -12.07 -62.17
CA GLY A 663 -2.54 -13.02 -63.09
C GLY A 663 -1.54 -13.79 -63.95
N ARG A 664 -0.53 -13.11 -64.52
CA ARG A 664 0.54 -13.75 -65.30
C ARG A 664 1.39 -14.70 -64.44
N LEU A 665 1.70 -14.32 -63.21
CA LEU A 665 2.46 -15.13 -62.26
C LEU A 665 1.73 -16.45 -61.96
N ILE A 666 0.44 -16.39 -61.62
CA ILE A 666 -0.37 -17.57 -61.29
C ILE A 666 -0.51 -18.50 -62.50
N VAL A 667 -0.83 -17.96 -63.67
CA VAL A 667 -0.96 -18.76 -64.90
C VAL A 667 0.34 -19.47 -65.24
N SER A 668 1.48 -18.77 -65.11
CA SER A 668 2.80 -19.36 -65.35
C SER A 668 3.11 -20.49 -64.36
N CYS A 669 2.82 -20.29 -63.07
CA CYS A 669 3.03 -21.29 -62.03
C CYS A 669 2.12 -22.52 -62.18
N ILE A 670 0.84 -22.35 -62.54
CA ILE A 670 -0.10 -23.45 -62.78
C ILE A 670 0.30 -24.26 -64.02
N ASN A 671 0.74 -23.58 -65.09
CA ASN A 671 1.24 -24.25 -66.30
C ASN A 671 2.54 -25.01 -66.04
N PHE A 672 3.44 -24.48 -65.20
CA PHE A 672 4.67 -25.17 -64.81
C PHE A 672 4.37 -26.46 -64.01
N ARG A 673 3.37 -26.45 -63.12
CA ARG A 673 2.90 -27.65 -62.41
C ARG A 673 2.33 -28.72 -63.35
N ARG A 674 1.58 -28.32 -64.39
CA ARG A 674 1.03 -29.27 -65.39
C ARG A 674 2.14 -29.99 -66.16
N ASN A 675 3.20 -29.27 -66.52
CA ASN A 675 4.31 -29.84 -67.31
C ASN A 675 5.30 -30.72 -66.51
N TYR A 676 5.17 -30.81 -65.19
CA TYR A 676 6.03 -31.64 -64.31
C TYR A 676 5.30 -32.84 -63.67
N LEU A 677 3.97 -32.91 -63.81
CA LEU A 677 3.13 -34.02 -63.33
C LEU A 677 2.70 -34.98 -64.47
N ASP A 678 3.07 -34.66 -65.70
CA ASP A 678 3.16 -35.57 -66.84
C ASP A 678 4.61 -36.07 -66.97
#